data_AF-A0A842NEA4-F1
#
_entry.id   AF-A0A842NEA4-F1
#
_cell.length_a   1.000
_cell.length_b   1.000
_cell.length_c   1.000
_cell.angle_alpha   90.00
_cell.angle_beta   90.00
_cell.angle_gamma   90.00
#
_symmetry.space_group_name_H-M   'P 1'
#
loop_
_entity.id
_entity.type
_entity.pdbx_description
1 polymer ?
#
loop_
_entity_poly.entity_id
_entity_poly.type
_entity_poly.pdbx_seq_one_letter_code
_entity_poly.pdbx_strand_id
1 'polypeptide(L)'
;MAPNPFTGFVFYIFIACAIIIISYTCNFYYLAFLSGRRKENQDTVSIGEPTVTIHLPIYNEKYVASRLINSVCDLDYPKQKMCIMVLDDSDDNTTEQIAELVENYKGKGFDISHIRRGTRQGYKAGALKYAMKYTKSEFVAIFDADFIPPTWYLKRAIPYFAKPNIGFVQCRWGHVNENYSALTQAQALSLDFHFLVEQKAKSNSHLFMNFNGTAGIWRKECIDDSGGWHTATLVEDLDLSYRAQMKGWKCLFLPDIVVNAELPVQMNGAKRQQFRWAKGSIQCAIKLLGGILLKRKIAIDAKLQAFVQLTRHIVFPLMLIQFLALPILLASNVNLYIVSFLPVVTLATYLAMGPGAYLFIIHNMYDKNRKEKAMAMPYLIIYSMGMAVNNTIAVIDAMVGKKSEFLRTPKYGIVKNTDDWREKAYNLPFSKTTLLELFFGIYGIMAILIAFYSRNPIWIPIIALQTMGFLYIACLSFSHTRFKRGNSKMDYTKTKEEKMADILHKLAVVGIMAVICFGAYMAYTGYQNDVYPMDLSIGLFDRIMASSEPKTIMTDINTIKGYLPAEGNPVWIFPTDTTNFTRIQADLDVMLASAEKISAVPRDSSAFHTGMMDVSLRSEILQEQMMDMVPYMYASVSNILFASIWIAVIIGIFAILKRKKQSLEAFDKSEGV
;
A
#
# COMPACT_ATOMS: atom_id res chain seq x y z
N MET A 1 -16.11 10.90 33.76
CA MET A 1 -14.92 10.08 34.03
C MET A 1 -13.80 10.45 33.05
N ALA A 2 -12.53 10.39 33.47
CA ALA A 2 -11.42 10.43 32.52
C ALA A 2 -11.50 9.20 31.60
N PRO A 3 -11.30 9.34 30.28
CA PRO A 3 -11.40 8.19 29.39
C PRO A 3 -10.42 7.10 29.80
N ASN A 4 -10.88 5.85 29.72
CA ASN A 4 -10.08 4.64 29.85
C ASN A 4 -8.69 4.85 29.18
N PRO A 5 -7.56 4.70 29.90
CA PRO A 5 -6.21 4.96 29.37
C PRO A 5 -5.88 4.26 28.04
N PHE A 6 -6.35 3.02 27.84
CA PHE A 6 -6.16 2.30 26.59
C PHE A 6 -6.95 2.94 25.44
N THR A 7 -8.23 3.26 25.64
CA THR A 7 -9.05 3.90 24.62
C THR A 7 -8.52 5.32 24.30
N GLY A 8 -8.02 6.03 25.31
CA GLY A 8 -7.30 7.30 25.15
C GLY A 8 -6.05 7.16 24.27
N PHE A 9 -5.22 6.15 24.52
CA PHE A 9 -4.05 5.86 23.69
C PHE A 9 -4.41 5.54 22.23
N VAL A 10 -5.40 4.67 22.01
CA VAL A 10 -5.90 4.32 20.66
C VAL A 10 -6.45 5.57 19.96
N PHE A 11 -7.16 6.44 20.68
CA PHE A 11 -7.68 7.70 20.16
C PHE A 11 -6.55 8.63 19.72
N TYR A 12 -5.52 8.82 20.55
CA TYR A 12 -4.38 9.67 20.19
C TYR A 12 -3.62 9.14 18.98
N ILE A 13 -3.42 7.83 18.86
CA ILE A 13 -2.83 7.22 17.66
C ILE A 13 -3.70 7.48 16.43
N PHE A 14 -5.02 7.28 16.55
CA PHE A 14 -5.96 7.49 15.46
C PHE A 14 -5.91 8.94 14.94
N ILE A 15 -5.89 9.92 15.86
CA ILE A 15 -5.80 11.35 15.52
C ILE A 15 -4.42 11.70 14.95
N ALA A 16 -3.32 11.19 15.52
CA ALA A 16 -1.98 11.43 14.99
C ALA A 16 -1.84 10.91 13.56
N CYS A 17 -2.34 9.70 13.28
CA CYS A 17 -2.39 9.16 11.92
C CYS A 17 -3.23 10.05 10.99
N ALA A 18 -4.39 10.55 11.45
CA ALA A 18 -5.26 11.43 10.66
C ALA A 18 -4.54 12.72 10.26
N ILE A 19 -3.88 13.38 11.21
CA ILE A 19 -3.14 14.63 10.98
C ILE A 19 -2.04 14.41 9.95
N ILE A 20 -1.28 13.32 10.08
CA ILE A 20 -0.22 13.00 9.12
C ILE A 20 -0.83 12.74 7.74
N ILE A 21 -1.84 11.88 7.61
CA ILE A 21 -2.48 11.61 6.32
C ILE A 21 -3.02 12.90 5.68
N ILE A 22 -3.70 13.75 6.45
CA ILE A 22 -4.20 15.06 5.99
C ILE A 22 -3.04 15.93 5.47
N SER A 23 -1.89 15.95 6.14
CA SER A 23 -0.74 16.73 5.67
C SER A 23 -0.22 16.28 4.29
N TYR A 24 -0.21 14.96 4.02
CA TYR A 24 0.15 14.41 2.70
C TYR A 24 -0.93 14.72 1.65
N THR A 25 -2.21 14.68 2.03
CA THR A 25 -3.32 15.06 1.14
C THR A 25 -3.28 16.55 0.79
N CYS A 26 -3.03 17.43 1.76
CA CYS A 26 -2.83 18.85 1.54
C CYS A 26 -1.63 19.12 0.61
N ASN A 27 -0.55 18.34 0.74
CA ASN A 27 0.59 18.42 -0.17
C ASN A 27 0.19 18.10 -1.62
N PHE A 28 -0.61 17.06 -1.85
CA PHE A 28 -1.14 16.73 -3.17
C PHE A 28 -1.93 17.91 -3.77
N TYR A 29 -2.79 18.55 -2.97
CA TYR A 29 -3.54 19.73 -3.44
C TYR A 29 -2.68 20.95 -3.69
N TYR A 30 -1.62 21.15 -2.90
CA TYR A 30 -0.62 22.17 -3.18
C TYR A 30 0.06 21.94 -4.55
N LEU A 31 0.43 20.68 -4.85
CA LEU A 31 0.97 20.33 -6.17
C LEU A 31 -0.07 20.51 -7.29
N ALA A 32 -1.34 20.19 -7.05
CA ALA A 32 -2.41 20.41 -8.02
C ALA A 32 -2.64 21.89 -8.33
N PHE A 33 -2.55 22.75 -7.32
CA PHE A 33 -2.58 24.19 -7.53
C PHE A 33 -1.37 24.68 -8.33
N LEU A 34 -0.16 24.20 -8.00
CA LEU A 34 1.06 24.55 -8.74
C LEU A 34 1.05 24.05 -10.20
N SER A 35 0.48 22.87 -10.47
CA SER A 35 0.42 22.32 -11.83
C SER A 35 -0.47 23.13 -12.77
N GLY A 36 -1.47 23.83 -12.21
CA GLY A 36 -2.37 24.75 -12.91
C GLY A 36 -1.74 26.12 -13.23
N ARG A 37 -0.64 26.49 -12.58
CA ARG A 37 0.08 27.73 -12.91
C ARG A 37 0.71 27.59 -14.29
N ARG A 38 0.27 28.41 -15.25
CA ARG A 38 0.88 28.51 -16.57
C ARG A 38 2.34 28.92 -16.41
N LYS A 39 3.25 28.11 -16.95
CA LYS A 39 4.63 28.52 -17.19
C LYS A 39 4.67 29.17 -18.58
N GLU A 40 5.51 30.19 -18.73
CA GLU A 40 5.88 30.67 -20.06
C GLU A 40 6.33 29.49 -20.93
N ASN A 41 5.94 29.51 -22.21
CA ASN A 41 6.43 28.54 -23.18
C ASN A 41 7.95 28.52 -23.07
N GLN A 42 8.53 27.34 -22.87
CA GLN A 42 9.97 27.24 -23.00
C GLN A 42 10.27 27.41 -24.48
N ASP A 43 10.81 28.57 -24.85
CA ASP A 43 11.35 28.77 -26.19
C ASP A 43 12.34 27.65 -26.45
N THR A 44 11.99 26.79 -27.41
CA THR A 44 12.89 25.75 -27.89
C THR A 44 13.63 26.32 -29.09
N VAL A 45 14.95 26.22 -29.04
CA VAL A 45 15.80 26.50 -30.19
C VAL A 45 16.24 25.14 -30.72
N SER A 46 16.26 25.00 -32.05
CA SER A 46 16.83 23.79 -32.65
C SER A 46 18.30 23.68 -32.28
N ILE A 47 18.67 22.57 -31.66
CA ILE A 47 20.08 22.20 -31.40
C ILE A 47 20.64 21.26 -32.47
N GLY A 48 19.94 21.16 -33.61
CA GLY A 48 20.23 20.19 -34.65
C GLY A 48 19.86 18.76 -34.23
N GLU A 49 20.62 17.79 -34.76
CA GLU A 49 20.41 16.35 -34.54
C GLU A 49 21.62 15.75 -33.80
N PRO A 50 21.72 15.98 -32.48
CA PRO A 50 22.78 15.41 -31.66
C PRO A 50 22.73 13.88 -31.64
N THR A 51 23.83 13.24 -31.24
CA THR A 51 23.86 11.78 -31.15
C THR A 51 23.01 11.29 -29.98
N VAL A 52 22.23 10.24 -30.21
CA VAL A 52 21.36 9.61 -29.21
C VAL A 52 21.62 8.11 -29.17
N THR A 53 21.91 7.58 -27.98
CA THR A 53 21.89 6.14 -27.72
C THR A 53 20.56 5.77 -27.06
N ILE A 54 19.88 4.75 -27.56
CA ILE A 54 18.60 4.27 -27.04
C ILE A 54 18.83 2.94 -26.31
N HIS A 55 18.63 2.94 -24.99
CA HIS A 55 18.72 1.75 -24.15
C HIS A 55 17.35 1.08 -24.01
N LEU A 56 17.29 -0.20 -24.39
CA LEU A 56 16.09 -1.03 -24.32
C LEU A 56 16.32 -2.19 -23.33
N PRO A 57 16.15 -1.98 -22.00
CA PRO A 57 16.27 -3.04 -21.02
C PRO A 57 15.14 -4.07 -21.13
N ILE A 58 15.49 -5.34 -21.33
CA ILE A 58 14.57 -6.45 -21.53
C ILE A 58 14.91 -7.64 -20.61
N TYR A 59 13.87 -8.23 -20.01
CA TYR A 59 13.97 -9.47 -19.23
C TYR A 59 12.69 -10.32 -19.37
N ASN A 60 12.75 -11.35 -20.21
CA ASN A 60 11.67 -12.33 -20.47
C ASN A 60 10.38 -11.68 -20.99
N GLU A 61 10.50 -10.82 -22.01
CA GLU A 61 9.43 -9.97 -22.54
C GLU A 61 8.97 -10.40 -23.95
N LYS A 62 8.87 -11.71 -24.21
CA LYS A 62 8.60 -12.27 -25.55
C LYS A 62 7.39 -11.69 -26.30
N TYR A 63 6.39 -11.19 -25.57
CA TYR A 63 5.15 -10.66 -26.15
C TYR A 63 5.27 -9.19 -26.60
N VAL A 64 6.27 -8.46 -26.13
CA VAL A 64 6.38 -7.00 -26.34
C VAL A 64 7.75 -6.57 -26.87
N ALA A 65 8.79 -7.38 -26.74
CA ALA A 65 10.15 -7.07 -27.18
C ALA A 65 10.23 -6.68 -28.67
N SER A 66 9.65 -7.48 -29.58
CA SER A 66 9.65 -7.16 -31.01
C SER A 66 8.90 -5.86 -31.32
N ARG A 67 7.78 -5.61 -30.64
CA ARG A 67 7.00 -4.38 -30.81
C ARG A 67 7.82 -3.14 -30.44
N LEU A 68 8.54 -3.20 -29.32
CA LEU A 68 9.42 -2.10 -28.89
C LEU A 68 10.55 -1.86 -29.90
N ILE A 69 11.31 -2.90 -30.27
CA ILE A 69 12.45 -2.77 -31.18
C ILE A 69 11.99 -2.20 -32.53
N ASN A 70 10.88 -2.70 -33.09
CA ASN A 70 10.32 -2.18 -34.32
C ASN A 70 9.96 -0.69 -34.20
N SER A 71 9.26 -0.31 -33.13
CA SER A 71 8.85 1.09 -32.90
C SER A 71 10.03 2.05 -32.75
N VAL A 72 11.15 1.58 -32.17
CA VAL A 72 12.38 2.36 -32.03
C VAL A 72 13.11 2.48 -33.37
N CYS A 73 13.15 1.43 -34.18
CA CYS A 73 13.71 1.47 -35.53
C CYS A 73 12.88 2.35 -36.49
N ASP A 74 11.59 2.56 -36.20
CA ASP A 74 10.69 3.43 -36.98
C ASP A 74 10.75 4.91 -36.57
N LEU A 75 11.62 5.28 -35.62
CA LEU A 75 11.81 6.67 -35.23
C LEU A 75 12.33 7.51 -36.41
N ASP A 76 11.70 8.66 -36.61
CA ASP A 76 12.10 9.65 -37.59
C ASP A 76 13.28 10.47 -37.04
N TYR A 77 14.47 9.89 -37.12
CA TYR A 77 15.75 10.49 -36.72
C TYR A 77 16.89 9.95 -37.61
N PRO A 78 17.97 10.72 -37.88
CA PRO A 78 19.05 10.24 -38.74
C PRO A 78 19.69 8.96 -38.18
N LYS A 79 19.72 7.90 -38.98
CA LYS A 79 20.26 6.58 -38.58
C LYS A 79 21.70 6.68 -38.07
N GLN A 80 22.53 7.52 -38.68
CA GLN A 80 23.94 7.69 -38.29
C GLN A 80 24.12 8.44 -36.97
N LYS A 81 23.06 9.06 -36.45
CA LYS A 81 23.03 9.75 -35.15
C LYS A 81 22.32 8.92 -34.08
N MET A 82 21.77 7.76 -34.43
CA MET A 82 21.00 6.90 -33.54
C MET A 82 21.71 5.56 -33.35
N CYS A 83 22.04 5.24 -32.11
CA CYS A 83 22.61 3.95 -31.70
C CYS A 83 21.60 3.23 -30.81
N ILE A 84 21.22 2.00 -31.13
CA ILE A 84 20.23 1.22 -30.37
C ILE A 84 20.96 0.08 -29.62
N MET A 85 20.74 0.01 -28.31
CA MET A 85 21.30 -1.03 -27.46
C MET A 85 20.17 -1.82 -26.79
N VAL A 86 19.95 -3.04 -27.26
CA VAL A 86 19.02 -3.99 -26.63
C VAL A 86 19.73 -4.67 -25.47
N LEU A 87 19.36 -4.31 -24.24
CA LEU A 87 20.03 -4.78 -23.02
C LEU A 87 19.26 -5.99 -22.49
N ASP A 88 19.72 -7.18 -22.85
CA ASP A 88 18.98 -8.42 -22.65
C ASP A 88 19.56 -9.26 -21.50
N ASP A 89 18.81 -9.30 -20.40
CA ASP A 89 19.07 -10.15 -19.24
C ASP A 89 18.23 -11.44 -19.25
N SER A 90 17.50 -11.73 -20.33
CA SER A 90 16.53 -12.84 -20.40
C SER A 90 17.18 -14.21 -20.25
N ASP A 91 16.41 -15.14 -19.68
CA ASP A 91 16.77 -16.54 -19.48
C ASP A 91 15.79 -17.52 -20.16
N ASP A 92 14.95 -16.99 -21.07
CA ASP A 92 14.00 -17.76 -21.87
C ASP A 92 14.13 -17.44 -23.37
N ASN A 93 13.20 -17.97 -24.16
CA ASN A 93 13.16 -17.83 -25.62
C ASN A 93 13.08 -16.39 -26.16
N THR A 94 12.95 -15.38 -25.29
CA THR A 94 13.05 -13.97 -25.69
C THR A 94 14.45 -13.67 -26.25
N THR A 95 15.49 -14.38 -25.79
CA THR A 95 16.87 -14.14 -26.21
C THR A 95 17.06 -14.38 -27.70
N GLU A 96 16.59 -15.52 -28.22
CA GLU A 96 16.70 -15.89 -29.64
C GLU A 96 15.87 -14.93 -30.51
N GLN A 97 14.65 -14.59 -30.06
CA GLN A 97 13.79 -13.63 -30.73
C GLN A 97 14.45 -12.26 -30.90
N ILE A 98 15.15 -11.78 -29.87
CA ILE A 98 15.89 -10.51 -29.93
C ILE A 98 17.07 -10.62 -30.89
N ALA A 99 17.85 -11.71 -30.82
CA ALA A 99 19.03 -11.90 -31.64
C ALA A 99 18.68 -11.86 -33.15
N GLU A 100 17.64 -12.60 -33.55
CA GLU A 100 17.16 -12.62 -34.94
C GLU A 100 16.72 -11.24 -35.42
N LEU A 101 15.99 -10.50 -34.57
CA LEU A 101 15.48 -9.18 -34.92
C LEU A 101 16.61 -8.14 -35.03
N VAL A 102 17.59 -8.19 -34.14
CA VAL A 102 18.77 -7.32 -34.17
C VAL A 102 19.58 -7.55 -35.45
N GLU A 103 19.85 -8.81 -35.82
CA GLU A 103 20.59 -9.12 -37.06
C GLU A 103 19.84 -8.65 -38.32
N ASN A 104 18.50 -8.79 -38.35
CA ASN A 104 17.68 -8.26 -39.44
C ASN A 104 17.83 -6.74 -39.59
N TYR A 105 17.75 -5.98 -38.49
CA TYR A 105 17.89 -4.53 -38.54
C TYR A 105 19.33 -4.07 -38.81
N LYS A 106 20.35 -4.79 -38.35
CA LYS A 106 21.73 -4.55 -38.79
C LYS A 106 21.86 -4.68 -40.31
N GLY A 107 21.28 -5.72 -40.91
CA GLY A 107 21.23 -5.90 -42.37
C GLY A 107 20.54 -4.76 -43.12
N LYS A 108 19.64 -4.02 -42.45
CA LYS A 108 18.97 -2.80 -42.97
C LYS A 108 19.75 -1.51 -42.70
N GLY A 109 21.00 -1.61 -42.23
CA GLY A 109 21.90 -0.50 -41.98
C GLY A 109 21.63 0.29 -40.68
N PHE A 110 20.97 -0.32 -39.69
CA PHE A 110 20.82 0.29 -38.36
C PHE A 110 22.03 -0.01 -37.48
N ASP A 111 22.49 0.98 -36.72
CA ASP A 111 23.42 0.76 -35.61
C ASP A 111 22.63 0.21 -34.40
N ILE A 112 22.45 -1.10 -34.39
CA ILE A 112 21.74 -1.82 -33.33
C ILE A 112 22.58 -2.98 -32.79
N SER A 113 22.62 -3.13 -31.48
CA SER A 113 23.41 -4.16 -30.79
C SER A 113 22.59 -4.93 -29.77
N HIS A 114 22.81 -6.24 -29.72
CA HIS A 114 22.28 -7.14 -28.69
C HIS A 114 23.34 -7.26 -27.59
N ILE A 115 23.09 -6.62 -26.45
CA ILE A 115 24.03 -6.56 -25.33
C ILE A 115 23.58 -7.51 -24.24
N ARG A 116 24.37 -8.56 -23.99
CA ARG A 116 24.20 -9.47 -22.86
C ARG A 116 25.38 -9.35 -21.92
N ARG A 117 25.12 -9.33 -20.61
CA ARG A 117 26.14 -9.14 -19.57
C ARG A 117 26.42 -10.39 -18.72
N GLY A 118 25.76 -11.51 -19.03
CA GLY A 118 25.96 -12.82 -18.37
C GLY A 118 25.51 -12.91 -16.90
N THR A 119 25.01 -11.82 -16.31
CA THR A 119 24.55 -11.79 -14.91
C THR A 119 23.38 -10.84 -14.76
N ARG A 120 22.39 -11.21 -13.92
CA ARG A 120 21.24 -10.35 -13.62
C ARG A 120 21.43 -9.51 -12.34
N GLN A 121 22.66 -9.42 -11.82
CA GLN A 121 22.96 -8.63 -10.63
C GLN A 121 22.60 -7.16 -10.80
N GLY A 122 21.84 -6.61 -9.84
CA GLY A 122 21.35 -5.23 -9.91
C GLY A 122 20.26 -4.98 -10.94
N TYR A 123 19.72 -6.01 -11.60
CA TYR A 123 18.56 -5.94 -12.50
C TYR A 123 18.70 -4.83 -13.55
N LYS A 124 17.62 -4.11 -13.87
CA LYS A 124 17.58 -3.01 -14.84
C LYS A 124 18.69 -1.97 -14.58
N ALA A 125 18.88 -1.53 -13.34
CA ALA A 125 19.94 -0.58 -12.98
C ALA A 125 21.34 -1.09 -13.34
N GLY A 126 21.59 -2.38 -13.12
CA GLY A 126 22.86 -3.01 -13.50
C GLY A 126 23.04 -3.13 -15.01
N ALA A 127 21.96 -3.41 -15.75
CA ALA A 127 21.98 -3.46 -17.22
C ALA A 127 22.28 -2.08 -17.81
N LEU A 128 21.59 -1.04 -17.34
CA LEU A 128 21.85 0.36 -17.72
C LEU A 128 23.29 0.78 -17.36
N LYS A 129 23.77 0.45 -16.16
CA LYS A 129 25.16 0.71 -15.76
C LYS A 129 26.18 0.03 -16.70
N TYR A 130 25.91 -1.21 -17.10
CA TYR A 130 26.77 -1.94 -18.03
C TYR A 130 26.78 -1.28 -19.42
N ALA A 131 25.61 -0.89 -19.93
CA ALA A 131 25.45 -0.23 -21.22
C ALA A 131 26.15 1.14 -21.31
N MET A 132 26.19 1.89 -20.20
CA MET A 132 26.87 3.20 -20.16
C MET A 132 28.37 3.11 -20.54
N LYS A 133 29.03 1.97 -20.33
CA LYS A 133 30.44 1.76 -20.74
C LYS A 133 30.65 1.85 -22.25
N TYR A 134 29.62 1.53 -23.03
CA TYR A 134 29.64 1.51 -24.50
C TYR A 134 28.91 2.72 -25.09
N THR A 135 28.25 3.52 -24.26
CA THR A 135 27.42 4.66 -24.69
C THR A 135 28.32 5.86 -25.01
N LYS A 136 28.42 6.21 -26.29
CA LYS A 136 29.26 7.32 -26.79
C LYS A 136 28.48 8.59 -27.14
N SER A 137 27.15 8.49 -27.20
CA SER A 137 26.27 9.57 -27.61
C SER A 137 26.14 10.69 -26.57
N GLU A 138 25.76 11.88 -27.02
CA GLU A 138 25.48 13.03 -26.14
C GLU A 138 24.25 12.78 -25.25
N PHE A 139 23.22 12.14 -25.82
CA PHE A 139 21.97 11.84 -25.13
C PHE A 139 21.69 10.35 -25.03
N VAL A 140 20.97 9.97 -23.97
CA VAL A 140 20.54 8.60 -23.70
C VAL A 140 19.02 8.56 -23.55
N ALA A 141 18.32 7.92 -24.48
CA ALA A 141 16.89 7.64 -24.37
C ALA A 141 16.68 6.25 -23.78
N ILE A 142 15.65 6.09 -22.94
CA ILE A 142 15.38 4.80 -22.26
C ILE A 142 13.92 4.43 -22.49
N PHE A 143 13.68 3.21 -22.95
CA PHE A 143 12.35 2.64 -23.11
C PHE A 143 12.27 1.23 -22.53
N ASP A 144 11.34 1.03 -21.59
CA ASP A 144 10.97 -0.30 -21.11
C ASP A 144 10.24 -1.11 -22.18
N ALA A 145 10.32 -2.45 -22.08
CA ALA A 145 9.85 -3.41 -23.07
C ALA A 145 8.38 -3.22 -23.53
N ASP A 146 7.53 -2.65 -22.70
CA ASP A 146 6.12 -2.43 -22.98
C ASP A 146 5.79 -1.11 -23.70
N PHE A 147 6.77 -0.21 -23.88
CA PHE A 147 6.56 1.11 -24.46
C PHE A 147 6.59 1.11 -25.99
N ILE A 148 5.85 2.06 -26.57
CA ILE A 148 5.68 2.25 -28.00
C ILE A 148 5.91 3.76 -28.27
N PRO A 149 7.15 4.19 -28.51
CA PRO A 149 7.42 5.59 -28.82
C PRO A 149 6.82 5.98 -30.17
N PRO A 150 6.20 7.17 -30.28
CA PRO A 150 5.76 7.68 -31.57
C PRO A 150 6.98 8.02 -32.45
N THR A 151 6.84 7.88 -33.77
CA THR A 151 7.94 8.08 -34.73
C THR A 151 8.64 9.43 -34.57
N TRP A 152 7.89 10.49 -34.27
CA TRP A 152 8.39 11.86 -34.09
C TRP A 152 8.98 12.16 -32.69
N TYR A 153 9.06 11.18 -31.79
CA TYR A 153 9.41 11.36 -30.37
C TYR A 153 10.71 12.16 -30.17
N LEU A 154 11.82 11.73 -30.79
CA LEU A 154 13.13 12.35 -30.60
C LEU A 154 13.14 13.79 -31.13
N LYS A 155 12.61 14.02 -32.34
CA LYS A 155 12.54 15.36 -32.95
C LYS A 155 11.76 16.36 -32.11
N ARG A 156 10.76 15.93 -31.35
CA ARG A 156 10.00 16.82 -30.44
C ARG A 156 10.62 16.98 -29.06
N ALA A 157 11.30 15.96 -28.53
CA ALA A 157 11.85 16.00 -27.18
C ALA A 157 13.26 16.63 -27.11
N ILE A 158 14.11 16.37 -28.10
CA ILE A 158 15.51 16.84 -28.14
C ILE A 158 15.67 18.38 -28.09
N PRO A 159 14.84 19.19 -28.78
CA PRO A 159 14.99 20.66 -28.75
C PRO A 159 14.94 21.29 -27.35
N TYR A 160 14.33 20.61 -26.38
CA TYR A 160 14.29 21.08 -24.99
C TYR A 160 15.64 21.03 -24.27
N PHE A 161 16.66 20.36 -24.83
CA PHE A 161 18.03 20.37 -24.31
C PHE A 161 18.85 21.58 -24.74
N ALA A 162 18.24 22.58 -25.42
CA ALA A 162 18.87 23.84 -25.77
C ALA A 162 19.51 24.56 -24.56
N LYS A 163 18.93 24.39 -23.37
CA LYS A 163 19.55 24.85 -22.12
C LYS A 163 20.52 23.80 -21.59
N PRO A 164 21.81 24.13 -21.39
CA PRO A 164 22.83 23.16 -21.02
C PRO A 164 22.59 22.54 -19.64
N ASN A 165 21.93 23.27 -18.72
CA ASN A 165 21.62 22.79 -17.37
C ASN A 165 20.45 21.81 -17.29
N ILE A 166 19.76 21.51 -18.40
CA ILE A 166 18.73 20.46 -18.43
C ILE A 166 19.41 19.11 -18.49
N GLY A 167 19.29 18.36 -17.39
CA GLY A 167 19.89 17.05 -17.21
C GLY A 167 19.04 15.93 -17.80
N PHE A 168 17.71 16.04 -17.72
CA PHE A 168 16.81 15.11 -18.39
C PHE A 168 15.44 15.71 -18.72
N VAL A 169 14.80 15.09 -19.70
CA VAL A 169 13.42 15.35 -20.15
C VAL A 169 12.60 14.07 -19.94
N GLN A 170 11.48 14.16 -19.24
CA GLN A 170 10.50 13.10 -19.06
C GLN A 170 9.26 13.41 -19.89
N CYS A 171 8.79 12.44 -20.67
CA CYS A 171 7.55 12.54 -21.43
C CYS A 171 6.42 11.80 -20.70
N ARG A 172 5.17 12.11 -21.05
CA ARG A 172 3.98 11.51 -20.44
C ARG A 172 3.80 10.07 -20.88
N TRP A 173 3.38 9.21 -19.96
CA TRP A 173 2.95 7.86 -20.28
C TRP A 173 1.52 7.86 -20.78
N GLY A 174 1.29 7.28 -21.95
CA GLY A 174 -0.02 6.88 -22.44
C GLY A 174 -0.25 5.38 -22.21
N HIS A 175 -1.47 4.91 -22.42
CA HIS A 175 -1.86 3.55 -22.07
C HIS A 175 -2.65 2.89 -23.20
N VAL A 176 -2.06 1.87 -23.85
CA VAL A 176 -2.72 1.20 -24.98
C VAL A 176 -3.95 0.40 -24.57
N ASN A 177 -3.97 -0.10 -23.34
CA ASN A 177 -5.00 -0.98 -22.80
C ASN A 177 -5.74 -0.34 -21.61
N GLU A 178 -5.85 0.99 -21.57
CA GLU A 178 -6.55 1.71 -20.49
C GLU A 178 -7.94 1.13 -20.25
N ASN A 179 -8.72 0.93 -21.33
CA ASN A 179 -10.12 0.50 -21.28
C ASN A 179 -10.31 -1.02 -21.27
N TYR A 180 -9.26 -1.79 -20.95
CA TYR A 180 -9.34 -3.25 -20.89
C TYR A 180 -10.15 -3.76 -19.70
N SER A 181 -10.06 -3.09 -18.54
CA SER A 181 -10.73 -3.49 -17.31
C SER A 181 -10.81 -2.32 -16.32
N ALA A 182 -11.65 -2.45 -15.28
CA ALA A 182 -11.68 -1.50 -14.16
C ALA A 182 -10.28 -1.33 -13.50
N LEU A 183 -9.48 -2.40 -13.45
CA LEU A 183 -8.11 -2.37 -12.93
C LEU A 183 -7.18 -1.50 -13.79
N THR A 184 -7.26 -1.60 -15.12
CA THR A 184 -6.42 -0.79 -16.02
C THR A 184 -6.89 0.67 -16.03
N GLN A 185 -8.19 0.94 -15.94
CA GLN A 185 -8.72 2.31 -15.83
C GLN A 185 -8.28 2.98 -14.51
N ALA A 186 -8.32 2.24 -13.39
CA ALA A 186 -7.82 2.74 -12.10
C ALA A 186 -6.33 3.08 -12.15
N GLN A 187 -5.50 2.19 -12.72
CA GLN A 187 -4.06 2.42 -12.87
C GLN A 187 -3.75 3.61 -13.80
N ALA A 188 -4.46 3.71 -14.93
CA ALA A 188 -4.31 4.81 -15.89
C ALA A 188 -4.59 6.16 -15.22
N LEU A 189 -5.73 6.28 -14.53
CA LEU A 189 -6.11 7.51 -13.84
C LEU A 189 -5.13 7.86 -12.71
N SER A 190 -4.66 6.87 -11.95
CA SER A 190 -3.63 7.07 -10.92
C SER A 190 -2.32 7.61 -11.50
N LEU A 191 -1.85 7.05 -12.63
CA LEU A 191 -0.62 7.48 -13.30
C LEU A 191 -0.79 8.87 -13.92
N ASP A 192 -1.96 9.15 -14.50
CA ASP A 192 -2.28 10.47 -15.03
C ASP A 192 -2.22 11.55 -13.92
N PHE A 193 -2.70 11.27 -12.70
CA PHE A 193 -2.48 12.20 -11.57
C PHE A 193 -0.99 12.38 -11.24
N HIS A 194 -0.20 11.30 -11.17
CA HIS A 194 1.25 11.41 -10.95
C HIS A 194 1.93 12.29 -12.00
N PHE A 195 1.60 12.13 -13.29
CA PHE A 195 2.24 12.89 -14.37
C PHE A 195 1.69 14.32 -14.53
N LEU A 196 0.38 14.47 -14.70
CA LEU A 196 -0.24 15.75 -15.04
C LEU A 196 -0.41 16.68 -13.83
N VAL A 197 -0.31 16.15 -12.61
CA VAL A 197 -0.34 16.94 -11.37
C VAL A 197 1.08 17.03 -10.79
N GLU A 198 1.62 15.94 -10.27
CA GLU A 198 2.86 16.01 -9.49
C GLU A 198 4.08 16.36 -10.35
N GLN A 199 4.33 15.64 -11.46
CA GLN A 199 5.50 15.90 -12.31
C GLN A 199 5.41 17.28 -12.96
N LYS A 200 4.22 17.65 -13.43
CA LYS A 200 3.98 18.99 -13.98
C LYS A 200 4.27 20.10 -12.98
N ALA A 201 3.77 19.98 -11.74
CA ALA A 201 4.04 20.96 -10.68
C ALA A 201 5.54 21.09 -10.37
N LYS A 202 6.25 19.96 -10.28
CA LYS A 202 7.69 19.92 -9.98
C LYS A 202 8.52 20.50 -11.13
N SER A 203 8.24 20.10 -12.36
CA SER A 203 8.84 20.67 -13.58
C SER A 203 8.61 22.18 -13.71
N ASN A 204 7.43 22.66 -13.28
CA ASN A 204 7.08 24.06 -13.36
C ASN A 204 7.71 24.94 -12.28
N SER A 205 8.31 24.34 -11.25
CA SER A 205 8.88 25.03 -10.09
C SER A 205 10.36 24.66 -9.88
N HIS A 206 10.92 25.04 -8.74
CA HIS A 206 12.26 24.63 -8.31
C HIS A 206 12.28 23.33 -7.51
N LEU A 207 11.11 22.70 -7.32
CA LEU A 207 10.96 21.46 -6.58
C LEU A 207 11.59 20.28 -7.33
N PHE A 208 11.97 19.23 -6.58
CA PHE A 208 12.62 18.08 -7.17
C PHE A 208 11.62 17.17 -7.90
N MET A 209 11.97 16.86 -9.14
CA MET A 209 11.23 15.98 -10.06
C MET A 209 11.92 14.61 -10.15
N ASN A 210 11.17 13.53 -10.39
CA ASN A 210 11.78 12.23 -10.64
C ASN A 210 11.66 11.83 -12.12
N PHE A 211 12.69 11.21 -12.66
CA PHE A 211 12.58 10.35 -13.84
C PHE A 211 11.78 9.11 -13.45
N ASN A 212 10.94 8.63 -14.36
CA ASN A 212 10.08 7.46 -14.12
C ASN A 212 10.65 6.17 -14.73
N GLY A 213 11.93 6.19 -15.13
CA GLY A 213 12.65 4.99 -15.56
C GLY A 213 12.53 4.68 -17.05
N THR A 214 11.66 5.36 -17.79
CA THR A 214 11.37 5.11 -19.21
C THR A 214 10.65 6.32 -19.82
N ALA A 215 10.55 6.37 -21.15
CA ALA A 215 9.91 7.45 -21.91
C ALA A 215 10.51 8.82 -21.57
N GLY A 216 11.84 8.87 -21.42
CA GLY A 216 12.56 10.12 -21.30
C GLY A 216 13.99 10.00 -21.80
N ILE A 217 14.63 11.15 -21.90
CA ILE A 217 15.96 11.34 -22.46
C ILE A 217 16.81 11.98 -21.37
N TRP A 218 18.03 11.50 -21.21
CA TRP A 218 19.04 12.07 -20.33
C TRP A 218 20.17 12.66 -21.15
N ARG A 219 20.73 13.78 -20.69
CA ARG A 219 22.08 14.19 -21.07
C ARG A 219 23.06 13.20 -20.45
N LYS A 220 23.96 12.61 -21.25
CA LYS A 220 24.96 11.65 -20.77
C LYS A 220 25.82 12.24 -19.65
N GLU A 221 26.28 13.48 -19.83
CA GLU A 221 27.05 14.21 -18.84
C GLU A 221 26.35 14.30 -17.47
N CYS A 222 25.02 14.50 -17.46
CA CYS A 222 24.24 14.53 -16.22
C CYS A 222 24.27 13.17 -15.50
N ILE A 223 24.16 12.06 -16.25
CA ILE A 223 24.27 10.71 -15.67
C ILE A 223 25.66 10.52 -15.06
N ASP A 224 26.71 10.85 -15.82
CA ASP A 224 28.11 10.64 -15.42
C ASP A 224 28.48 11.51 -14.21
N ASP A 225 28.17 12.81 -14.26
CA ASP A 225 28.39 13.75 -13.15
C ASP A 225 27.62 13.28 -11.92
N SER A 226 26.39 12.81 -12.05
CA SER A 226 25.60 12.35 -10.90
C SER A 226 26.13 11.06 -10.25
N GLY A 227 27.11 10.37 -10.85
CA GLY A 227 27.69 9.12 -10.35
C GLY A 227 27.09 7.86 -10.97
N GLY A 228 26.32 8.00 -12.06
CA GLY A 228 25.74 6.89 -12.81
C GLY A 228 24.60 6.15 -12.11
N TRP A 229 24.26 4.98 -12.66
CA TRP A 229 23.20 4.11 -12.16
C TRP A 229 23.65 3.33 -10.92
N HIS A 230 22.88 3.42 -9.84
CA HIS A 230 23.10 2.68 -8.60
C HIS A 230 22.14 1.50 -8.49
N THR A 231 22.62 0.37 -7.97
CA THR A 231 21.85 -0.89 -7.82
C THR A 231 21.33 -1.11 -6.40
N ALA A 232 21.55 -0.16 -5.50
CA ALA A 232 21.22 -0.29 -4.08
C ALA A 232 19.72 -0.13 -3.77
N THR A 233 18.96 0.51 -4.66
CA THR A 233 17.52 0.76 -4.52
C THR A 233 16.76 0.06 -5.64
N LEU A 234 15.49 -0.28 -5.40
CA LEU A 234 14.60 -0.86 -6.44
C LEU A 234 14.07 0.17 -7.45
N VAL A 235 14.38 1.45 -7.24
CA VAL A 235 13.99 2.60 -8.05
C VAL A 235 15.24 3.43 -8.34
N GLU A 236 16.09 2.91 -9.24
CA GLU A 236 17.35 3.51 -9.63
C GLU A 236 17.18 4.88 -10.31
N ASP A 237 16.05 5.06 -10.97
CA ASP A 237 15.60 6.26 -11.67
C ASP A 237 15.35 7.41 -10.69
N LEU A 238 14.59 7.16 -9.64
CA LEU A 238 14.34 8.11 -8.56
C LEU A 238 15.64 8.50 -7.85
N ASP A 239 16.50 7.52 -7.56
CA ASP A 239 17.80 7.76 -6.93
C ASP A 239 18.70 8.68 -7.76
N LEU A 240 18.83 8.40 -9.06
CA LEU A 240 19.64 9.21 -9.98
C LEU A 240 19.07 10.62 -10.14
N SER A 241 17.75 10.75 -10.25
CA SER A 241 17.07 12.04 -10.41
C SER A 241 17.34 12.99 -9.25
N TYR A 242 17.30 12.47 -8.02
CA TYR A 242 17.56 13.28 -6.83
C TYR A 242 19.03 13.67 -6.72
N ARG A 243 19.96 12.74 -7.01
CA ARG A 243 21.40 13.05 -7.05
C ARG A 243 21.73 14.13 -8.08
N ALA A 244 21.15 14.04 -9.28
CA ALA A 244 21.33 15.05 -10.33
C ALA A 244 20.87 16.44 -9.88
N GLN A 245 19.66 16.54 -9.32
CA GLN A 245 19.14 17.83 -8.86
C GLN A 245 19.88 18.38 -7.64
N MET A 246 20.40 17.50 -6.76
CA MET A 246 21.32 17.92 -5.70
C MET A 246 22.60 18.55 -6.26
N LYS A 247 23.03 18.18 -7.47
CA LYS A 247 24.15 18.81 -8.18
C LYS A 247 23.77 20.08 -8.97
N GLY A 248 22.48 20.40 -9.06
CA GLY A 248 21.98 21.61 -9.71
C GLY A 248 21.42 21.40 -11.12
N TRP A 249 21.44 20.15 -11.62
CA TRP A 249 20.77 19.80 -12.88
C TRP A 249 19.26 20.07 -12.79
N LYS A 250 18.69 20.51 -13.90
CA LYS A 250 17.25 20.75 -14.06
C LYS A 250 16.59 19.61 -14.80
N CYS A 251 15.34 19.36 -14.45
CA CYS A 251 14.53 18.27 -14.98
C CYS A 251 13.27 18.88 -15.59
N LEU A 252 12.88 18.39 -16.76
CA LEU A 252 11.72 18.92 -17.48
C LEU A 252 10.71 17.81 -17.76
N PHE A 253 9.44 18.07 -17.49
CA PHE A 253 8.32 17.22 -17.88
C PHE A 253 7.57 17.81 -19.08
N LEU A 254 7.37 17.00 -20.12
CA LEU A 254 6.65 17.36 -21.33
C LEU A 254 5.31 16.60 -21.41
N PRO A 255 4.19 17.23 -21.02
CA PRO A 255 2.88 16.56 -20.96
C PRO A 255 2.30 16.22 -22.34
N ASP A 256 2.68 16.96 -23.39
CA ASP A 256 2.12 16.85 -24.75
C ASP A 256 2.82 15.78 -25.60
N ILE A 257 3.98 15.29 -25.15
CA ILE A 257 4.65 14.14 -25.75
C ILE A 257 4.19 12.89 -25.00
N VAL A 258 3.31 12.12 -25.62
CA VAL A 258 2.75 10.89 -25.04
C VAL A 258 3.44 9.67 -25.64
N VAL A 259 3.95 8.80 -24.78
CA VAL A 259 4.58 7.52 -25.14
C VAL A 259 3.71 6.40 -24.56
N ASN A 260 3.09 5.61 -25.43
CA ASN A 260 2.11 4.61 -24.99
C ASN A 260 2.79 3.38 -24.39
N ALA A 261 2.18 2.79 -23.36
CA ALA A 261 2.66 1.59 -22.68
C ALA A 261 1.51 0.64 -22.30
N GLU A 262 1.84 -0.62 -22.02
CA GLU A 262 0.88 -1.63 -21.54
C GLU A 262 0.79 -1.64 -20.02
N LEU A 263 -0.43 -1.43 -19.50
CA LEU A 263 -0.73 -1.55 -18.08
C LEU A 263 -0.87 -3.02 -17.66
N PRO A 264 -0.48 -3.37 -16.41
CA PRO A 264 -0.74 -4.70 -15.87
C PRO A 264 -2.23 -5.04 -15.84
N VAL A 265 -2.62 -6.07 -16.59
CA VAL A 265 -3.99 -6.61 -16.62
C VAL A 265 -4.27 -7.60 -15.49
N GLN A 266 -3.21 -8.17 -14.89
CA GLN A 266 -3.32 -9.10 -13.77
C GLN A 266 -3.10 -8.38 -12.43
N MET A 267 -4.01 -8.57 -11.46
CA MET A 267 -3.93 -7.97 -10.11
C MET A 267 -2.59 -8.24 -9.42
N ASN A 268 -2.07 -9.47 -9.42
CA ASN A 268 -0.77 -9.76 -8.82
C ASN A 268 0.40 -9.06 -9.55
N GLY A 269 0.26 -8.78 -10.85
CA GLY A 269 1.21 -7.98 -11.62
C GLY A 269 1.22 -6.52 -11.15
N ALA A 270 0.03 -5.94 -10.97
CA ALA A 270 -0.16 -4.60 -10.41
C ALA A 270 0.38 -4.51 -8.97
N LYS A 271 0.08 -5.49 -8.10
CA LYS A 271 0.61 -5.59 -6.73
C LYS A 271 2.13 -5.60 -6.70
N ARG A 272 2.79 -6.40 -7.54
CA ARG A 272 4.26 -6.42 -7.65
C ARG A 272 4.82 -5.07 -8.07
N GLN A 273 4.19 -4.40 -9.03
CA GLN A 273 4.65 -3.09 -9.50
C GLN A 273 4.57 -2.05 -8.39
N GLN A 274 3.41 -1.92 -7.74
CA GLN A 274 3.20 -0.99 -6.61
C GLN A 274 4.11 -1.31 -5.42
N PHE A 275 4.33 -2.59 -5.11
CA PHE A 275 5.25 -3.02 -4.07
C PHE A 275 6.68 -2.50 -4.33
N ARG A 276 7.17 -2.62 -5.57
CA ARG A 276 8.51 -2.15 -5.94
C ARG A 276 8.64 -0.64 -5.81
N TRP A 277 7.62 0.10 -6.25
CA TRP A 277 7.61 1.56 -6.14
C TRP A 277 7.59 2.01 -4.68
N ALA A 278 6.71 1.43 -3.86
CA ALA A 278 6.61 1.75 -2.44
C ALA A 278 7.91 1.44 -1.69
N LYS A 279 8.42 0.21 -1.84
CA LYS A 279 9.66 -0.22 -1.20
C LYS A 279 10.85 0.62 -1.65
N GLY A 280 11.00 0.81 -2.97
CA GLY A 280 12.09 1.58 -3.56
C GLY A 280 12.09 3.04 -3.08
N SER A 281 10.92 3.69 -3.02
CA SER A 281 10.82 5.08 -2.57
C SER A 281 11.33 5.24 -1.14
N ILE A 282 10.95 4.34 -0.22
CA ILE A 282 11.43 4.36 1.16
C ILE A 282 12.93 4.06 1.25
N GLN A 283 13.45 3.14 0.43
CA GLN A 283 14.91 2.91 0.33
C GLN A 283 15.66 4.17 -0.11
N CYS A 284 15.13 4.90 -1.11
CA CYS A 284 15.67 6.19 -1.51
C CYS A 284 15.56 7.24 -0.41
N ALA A 285 14.45 7.26 0.34
CA ALA A 285 14.25 8.13 1.50
C ALA A 285 15.39 7.94 2.52
N ILE A 286 15.61 6.69 2.95
CA ILE A 286 16.66 6.32 3.90
C ILE A 286 18.05 6.72 3.38
N LYS A 287 18.31 6.52 2.09
CA LYS A 287 19.62 6.80 1.48
C LYS A 287 19.89 8.29 1.30
N LEU A 288 18.91 9.08 0.87
CA LEU A 288 19.15 10.42 0.33
C LEU A 288 18.67 11.56 1.24
N LEU A 289 17.66 11.34 2.11
CA LEU A 289 17.06 12.44 2.87
C LEU A 289 18.05 13.15 3.79
N GLY A 290 18.91 12.42 4.49
CA GLY A 290 19.94 13.02 5.34
C GLY A 290 20.83 14.01 4.55
N GLY A 291 21.30 13.59 3.38
CA GLY A 291 22.13 14.44 2.50
C GLY A 291 21.38 15.64 1.92
N ILE A 292 20.08 15.49 1.61
CA ILE A 292 19.23 16.58 1.11
C ILE A 292 19.01 17.63 2.20
N LEU A 293 18.68 17.19 3.42
CA LEU A 293 18.39 18.08 4.55
C LEU A 293 19.60 18.92 4.95
N LEU A 294 20.80 18.32 4.93
CA LEU A 294 22.06 18.99 5.28
C LEU A 294 22.55 20.00 4.21
N LYS A 295 22.08 19.90 2.97
CA LYS A 295 22.59 20.75 1.88
C LYS A 295 22.01 22.17 1.98
N ARG A 296 22.86 23.18 2.19
CA ARG A 296 22.44 24.59 2.34
C ARG A 296 21.86 25.22 1.07
N LYS A 297 22.32 24.79 -0.12
CA LYS A 297 21.89 25.35 -1.42
C LYS A 297 20.50 24.90 -1.90
N ILE A 298 19.83 24.01 -1.16
CA ILE A 298 18.47 23.52 -1.51
C ILE A 298 17.45 24.32 -0.69
N ALA A 299 16.43 24.86 -1.35
CA ALA A 299 15.36 25.61 -0.69
C ALA A 299 14.56 24.73 0.29
N ILE A 300 14.03 25.35 1.36
CA ILE A 300 13.35 24.63 2.45
C ILE A 300 12.11 23.88 1.95
N ASP A 301 11.33 24.51 1.09
CA ASP A 301 10.15 23.89 0.48
C ASP A 301 10.53 22.73 -0.46
N ALA A 302 11.64 22.83 -1.21
CA ALA A 302 12.17 21.71 -1.98
C ALA A 302 12.62 20.54 -1.08
N LYS A 303 13.19 20.82 0.11
CA LYS A 303 13.52 19.78 1.10
C LYS A 303 12.26 19.11 1.67
N LEU A 304 11.25 19.89 2.02
CA LEU A 304 9.98 19.38 2.51
C LEU A 304 9.29 18.51 1.44
N GLN A 305 9.29 18.97 0.19
CA GLN A 305 8.72 18.21 -0.93
C GLN A 305 9.51 16.93 -1.23
N ALA A 306 10.83 16.96 -1.12
CA ALA A 306 11.67 15.76 -1.19
C ALA A 306 11.31 14.76 -0.07
N PHE A 307 11.13 15.24 1.16
CA PHE A 307 10.69 14.41 2.30
C PHE A 307 9.35 13.76 2.00
N VAL A 308 8.33 14.55 1.68
CA VAL A 308 6.97 14.06 1.42
C VAL A 308 6.96 13.09 0.25
N GLN A 309 7.63 13.39 -0.86
CA GLN A 309 7.65 12.53 -2.04
C GLN A 309 8.29 11.16 -1.78
N LEU A 310 9.46 11.15 -1.15
CA LEU A 310 10.21 9.92 -0.89
C LEU A 310 9.50 9.05 0.16
N THR A 311 8.73 9.66 1.07
CA THR A 311 8.01 8.98 2.15
C THR A 311 6.51 8.80 1.89
N ARG A 312 5.98 9.18 0.72
CA ARG A 312 4.53 9.20 0.46
C ARG A 312 3.80 7.90 0.72
N HIS A 313 4.49 6.77 0.58
CA HIS A 313 3.90 5.45 0.82
C HIS A 313 3.66 5.13 2.30
N ILE A 314 4.13 5.95 3.25
CA ILE A 314 3.82 5.81 4.69
C ILE A 314 2.32 6.03 4.97
N VAL A 315 1.58 6.72 4.08
CA VAL A 315 0.13 6.87 4.24
C VAL A 315 -0.61 5.53 4.29
N PHE A 316 -0.10 4.48 3.64
CA PHE A 316 -0.73 3.16 3.62
C PHE A 316 -0.72 2.45 4.99
N PRO A 317 0.43 2.32 5.70
CA PRO A 317 0.42 1.78 7.06
C PRO A 317 -0.39 2.63 8.04
N LEU A 318 -0.34 3.96 7.92
CA LEU A 318 -1.15 4.84 8.78
C LEU A 318 -2.65 4.63 8.54
N MET A 319 -3.07 4.45 7.29
CA MET A 319 -4.46 4.15 6.95
C MET A 319 -4.91 2.81 7.53
N LEU A 320 -4.05 1.76 7.50
CA LEU A 320 -4.37 0.48 8.14
C LEU A 320 -4.46 0.59 9.66
N ILE A 321 -3.58 1.38 10.30
CA ILE A 321 -3.67 1.63 11.74
C ILE A 321 -4.99 2.31 12.08
N GLN A 322 -5.41 3.32 11.31
CA GLN A 322 -6.72 3.95 11.50
C GLN A 322 -7.88 2.98 11.28
N PHE A 323 -7.81 2.15 10.25
CA PHE A 323 -8.82 1.15 9.94
C PHE A 323 -8.98 0.13 11.08
N LEU A 324 -7.89 -0.26 11.74
CA LEU A 324 -7.89 -1.15 12.91
C LEU A 324 -8.31 -0.45 14.20
N ALA A 325 -7.96 0.83 14.37
CA ALA A 325 -8.29 1.59 15.58
C ALA A 325 -9.77 1.99 15.62
N LEU A 326 -10.36 2.33 14.48
CA LEU A 326 -11.71 2.89 14.42
C LEU A 326 -12.79 2.00 15.06
N PRO A 327 -12.90 0.69 14.77
CA PRO A 327 -13.93 -0.16 15.37
C PRO A 327 -13.77 -0.31 16.89
N ILE A 328 -12.53 -0.29 17.39
CA ILE A 328 -12.24 -0.34 18.82
C ILE A 328 -12.79 0.93 19.51
N LEU A 329 -12.56 2.10 18.91
CA LEU A 329 -13.05 3.37 19.43
C LEU A 329 -14.58 3.46 19.38
N LEU A 330 -15.19 2.96 18.30
CA LEU A 330 -16.65 2.92 18.15
C LEU A 330 -17.30 1.97 19.18
N ALA A 331 -16.76 0.77 19.34
CA ALA A 331 -17.25 -0.21 20.33
C ALA A 331 -17.10 0.29 21.76
N SER A 332 -16.08 1.12 22.04
CA SER A 332 -15.85 1.73 23.36
C SER A 332 -16.68 3.00 23.61
N ASN A 333 -17.65 3.31 22.72
CA ASN A 333 -18.48 4.52 22.78
C ASN A 333 -17.68 5.83 22.97
N VAL A 334 -16.44 5.87 22.49
CA VAL A 334 -15.62 7.09 22.56
C VAL A 334 -16.28 8.15 21.69
N ASN A 335 -16.54 9.31 22.27
CA ASN A 335 -17.06 10.43 21.50
C ASN A 335 -15.98 10.95 20.54
N LEU A 336 -16.04 10.48 19.30
CA LEU A 336 -15.16 10.93 18.22
C LEU A 336 -15.47 12.37 17.76
N TYR A 337 -16.56 12.97 18.25
CA TYR A 337 -16.98 14.32 17.91
C TYR A 337 -16.81 15.25 19.11
N ILE A 338 -15.81 16.12 19.04
CA ILE A 338 -15.64 17.20 20.01
C ILE A 338 -16.85 18.17 19.94
N VAL A 339 -17.53 18.24 18.78
CA VAL A 339 -18.67 19.13 18.53
C VAL A 339 -19.76 18.40 17.74
N SER A 340 -21.03 18.52 18.13
CA SER A 340 -22.15 17.71 17.58
C SER A 340 -22.43 17.87 16.08
N PHE A 341 -22.05 18.98 15.45
CA PHE A 341 -22.17 19.18 13.98
C PHE A 341 -20.91 18.77 13.19
N LEU A 342 -19.83 18.44 13.89
CA LEU A 342 -18.56 17.99 13.30
C LEU A 342 -18.69 16.74 12.41
N PRO A 343 -19.57 15.74 12.67
CA PRO A 343 -19.71 14.59 11.78
C PRO A 343 -20.12 14.97 10.34
N VAL A 344 -21.13 15.84 10.20
CA VAL A 344 -21.63 16.29 8.88
C VAL A 344 -20.56 17.13 8.18
N VAL A 345 -19.89 18.03 8.91
CA VAL A 345 -18.76 18.81 8.37
C VAL A 345 -17.61 17.90 7.96
N THR A 346 -17.32 16.85 8.73
CA THR A 346 -16.26 15.87 8.41
C THR A 346 -16.60 15.11 7.14
N LEU A 347 -17.83 14.63 6.99
CA LEU A 347 -18.28 13.96 5.77
C LEU A 347 -18.27 14.89 4.56
N ALA A 348 -18.77 16.13 4.70
CA ALA A 348 -18.73 17.13 3.65
C ALA A 348 -17.28 17.47 3.25
N THR A 349 -16.39 17.61 4.22
CA THR A 349 -14.96 17.85 3.98
C THR A 349 -14.30 16.65 3.30
N TYR A 350 -14.62 15.42 3.71
CA TYR A 350 -14.11 14.21 3.07
C TYR A 350 -14.59 14.07 1.62
N LEU A 351 -15.85 14.39 1.34
CA LEU A 351 -16.39 14.40 -0.02
C LEU A 351 -15.76 15.50 -0.87
N ALA A 352 -15.60 16.70 -0.30
CA ALA A 352 -15.01 17.85 -0.99
C ALA A 352 -13.50 17.65 -1.26
N MET A 353 -12.73 17.27 -0.23
CA MET A 353 -11.29 16.97 -0.29
C MET A 353 -10.98 15.54 -0.74
N GLY A 354 -11.96 14.83 -1.29
CA GLY A 354 -11.77 13.50 -1.85
C GLY A 354 -12.36 13.50 -3.26
N PRO A 355 -13.47 12.78 -3.50
CA PRO A 355 -14.11 12.72 -4.81
C PRO A 355 -14.31 14.08 -5.49
N GLY A 356 -14.78 15.10 -4.78
CA GLY A 356 -15.04 16.44 -5.32
C GLY A 356 -13.80 17.12 -5.91
N ALA A 357 -12.71 17.18 -5.14
CA ALA A 357 -11.45 17.75 -5.58
C ALA A 357 -10.84 16.95 -6.74
N TYR A 358 -10.92 15.62 -6.70
CA TYR A 358 -10.45 14.79 -7.80
C TYR A 358 -11.26 15.03 -9.08
N LEU A 359 -12.59 15.24 -8.98
CA LEU A 359 -13.45 15.53 -10.14
C LEU A 359 -13.10 16.88 -10.74
N PHE A 360 -12.84 17.88 -9.89
CA PHE A 360 -12.38 19.20 -10.32
C PHE A 360 -11.01 19.12 -11.03
N ILE A 361 -10.06 18.35 -10.47
CA ILE A 361 -8.75 18.14 -11.11
C ILE A 361 -8.91 17.44 -12.47
N ILE A 362 -9.73 16.39 -12.57
CA ILE A 362 -10.03 15.71 -13.84
C ILE A 362 -10.64 16.67 -14.85
N HIS A 363 -11.58 17.52 -14.40
CA HIS A 363 -12.20 18.52 -15.25
C HIS A 363 -11.16 19.49 -15.85
N ASN A 364 -10.14 19.86 -15.08
CA ASN A 364 -9.07 20.76 -15.56
C ASN A 364 -7.98 20.05 -16.37
N MET A 365 -7.79 18.73 -16.17
CA MET A 365 -6.74 17.95 -16.82
C MET A 365 -7.09 17.47 -18.23
N TYR A 366 -8.36 17.18 -18.50
CA TYR A 366 -8.81 16.66 -19.79
C TYR A 366 -9.84 17.59 -20.38
N ASP A 367 -9.85 17.86 -21.69
CA ASP A 367 -10.93 18.63 -22.31
C ASP A 367 -12.07 17.74 -22.84
N LYS A 368 -11.73 16.71 -23.64
CA LYS A 368 -12.71 15.90 -24.37
C LYS A 368 -13.22 14.68 -23.58
N ASN A 369 -12.38 14.03 -22.78
CA ASN A 369 -12.68 12.74 -22.14
C ASN A 369 -13.01 12.86 -20.65
N ARG A 370 -13.47 14.03 -20.18
CA ARG A 370 -13.74 14.32 -18.76
C ARG A 370 -14.72 13.32 -18.12
N LYS A 371 -15.81 12.98 -18.84
CA LYS A 371 -16.86 12.07 -18.34
C LYS A 371 -16.33 10.64 -18.14
N GLU A 372 -15.62 10.10 -19.12
CA GLU A 372 -15.03 8.76 -19.06
C GLU A 372 -14.01 8.66 -17.91
N LYS A 373 -13.11 9.65 -17.77
CA LYS A 373 -12.14 9.70 -16.68
C LYS A 373 -12.80 9.88 -15.31
N ALA A 374 -13.89 10.66 -15.22
CA ALA A 374 -14.69 10.78 -14.00
C ALA A 374 -15.36 9.45 -13.62
N MET A 375 -15.85 8.67 -14.60
CA MET A 375 -16.42 7.35 -14.37
C MET A 375 -15.38 6.30 -13.94
N ALA A 376 -14.09 6.51 -14.22
CA ALA A 376 -13.00 5.67 -13.74
C ALA A 376 -12.62 5.94 -12.26
N MET A 377 -13.08 7.06 -11.68
CA MET A 377 -12.72 7.44 -10.31
C MET A 377 -13.13 6.42 -9.23
N PRO A 378 -14.35 5.84 -9.24
CA PRO A 378 -14.69 4.81 -8.27
C PRO A 378 -13.72 3.62 -8.30
N TYR A 379 -13.27 3.22 -9.49
CA TYR A 379 -12.28 2.15 -9.64
C TYR A 379 -10.94 2.55 -9.01
N LEU A 380 -10.50 3.79 -9.20
CA LEU A 380 -9.29 4.32 -8.56
C LEU A 380 -9.40 4.31 -7.03
N ILE A 381 -10.51 4.76 -6.46
CA ILE A 381 -10.70 4.81 -5.00
C ILE A 381 -10.63 3.40 -4.40
N ILE A 382 -11.41 2.47 -4.96
CA ILE A 382 -11.44 1.07 -4.51
C ILE A 382 -10.06 0.42 -4.65
N TYR A 383 -9.40 0.61 -5.81
CA TYR A 383 -8.05 0.11 -6.05
C TYR A 383 -7.04 0.68 -5.06
N SER A 384 -7.01 2.00 -4.87
CA SER A 384 -6.03 2.69 -4.02
C SER A 384 -6.17 2.27 -2.55
N MET A 385 -7.40 2.16 -2.05
CA MET A 385 -7.67 1.68 -0.68
C MET A 385 -7.25 0.22 -0.51
N GLY A 386 -7.62 -0.65 -1.46
CA GLY A 386 -7.25 -2.06 -1.41
C GLY A 386 -5.74 -2.30 -1.44
N MET A 387 -4.98 -1.46 -2.14
CA MET A 387 -3.53 -1.59 -2.28
C MET A 387 -2.76 -1.32 -0.97
N ALA A 388 -3.43 -0.81 0.07
CA ALA A 388 -2.79 -0.45 1.33
C ALA A 388 -2.09 -1.61 2.04
N VAL A 389 -2.65 -2.83 1.98
CA VAL A 389 -2.00 -4.01 2.57
C VAL A 389 -0.68 -4.30 1.89
N ASN A 390 -0.69 -4.40 0.55
CA ASN A 390 0.51 -4.67 -0.24
C ASN A 390 1.59 -3.60 -0.05
N ASN A 391 1.20 -2.32 -0.05
CA ASN A 391 2.12 -1.21 0.09
C ASN A 391 2.63 -1.05 1.53
N THR A 392 1.84 -1.40 2.54
CA THR A 392 2.29 -1.44 3.94
C THR A 392 3.39 -2.47 4.12
N ILE A 393 3.22 -3.68 3.58
CA ILE A 393 4.27 -4.71 3.61
C ILE A 393 5.54 -4.17 2.93
N ALA A 394 5.40 -3.47 1.79
CA ALA A 394 6.54 -2.89 1.08
C ALA A 394 7.31 -1.85 1.91
N VAL A 395 6.60 -0.98 2.63
CA VAL A 395 7.19 0.03 3.53
C VAL A 395 7.93 -0.63 4.68
N ILE A 396 7.31 -1.60 5.36
CA ILE A 396 7.94 -2.35 6.46
C ILE A 396 9.18 -3.10 5.97
N ASP A 397 9.07 -3.78 4.82
CA ASP A 397 10.20 -4.50 4.20
C ASP A 397 11.36 -3.57 3.82
N ALA A 398 11.10 -2.30 3.52
CA ALA A 398 12.12 -1.28 3.27
C ALA A 398 12.81 -0.84 4.58
N MET A 399 12.02 -0.54 5.61
CA MET A 399 12.51 -0.04 6.91
C MET A 399 13.38 -1.08 7.62
N VAL A 400 13.05 -2.38 7.50
CA VAL A 400 13.83 -3.49 8.08
C VAL A 400 15.12 -3.78 7.28
N GLY A 401 15.34 -3.12 6.12
CA GLY A 401 16.56 -3.29 5.34
C GLY A 401 16.65 -4.63 4.59
N LYS A 402 15.54 -5.36 4.45
CA LYS A 402 15.49 -6.67 3.79
C LYS A 402 15.83 -6.53 2.31
N LYS A 403 16.90 -7.19 1.85
CA LYS A 403 17.19 -7.31 0.42
C LYS A 403 16.11 -8.19 -0.23
N SER A 404 15.35 -7.63 -1.18
CA SER A 404 14.35 -8.38 -1.95
C SER A 404 14.80 -8.52 -3.39
N GLU A 405 14.53 -9.68 -3.97
CA GLU A 405 14.69 -9.89 -5.40
C GLU A 405 13.70 -9.01 -6.18
N PHE A 406 14.16 -8.48 -7.32
CA PHE A 406 13.28 -7.81 -8.28
C PHE A 406 12.41 -8.86 -8.98
N LEU A 407 11.20 -9.02 -8.47
CA LEU A 407 10.17 -9.82 -9.12
C LEU A 407 9.57 -8.99 -10.26
N ARG A 408 9.76 -9.44 -11.50
CA ARG A 408 9.22 -8.75 -12.68
C ARG A 408 7.69 -8.70 -12.70
N THR A 409 7.17 -7.68 -13.36
CA THR A 409 5.74 -7.57 -13.69
C THR A 409 5.55 -8.14 -15.09
N PRO A 410 4.82 -9.26 -15.26
CA PRO A 410 4.61 -9.84 -16.57
C PRO A 410 3.91 -8.87 -17.53
N LYS A 411 4.34 -8.88 -18.78
CA LYS A 411 3.67 -8.23 -19.90
C LYS A 411 3.08 -9.30 -20.81
N TYR A 412 1.92 -8.99 -21.38
CA TYR A 412 1.13 -9.96 -22.13
C TYR A 412 0.89 -9.49 -23.57
N GLY A 413 1.30 -8.27 -23.94
CA GLY A 413 1.04 -7.71 -25.26
C GLY A 413 -0.42 -7.35 -25.47
N ILE A 414 -1.16 -6.97 -24.41
CA ILE A 414 -2.56 -6.56 -24.50
C ILE A 414 -2.66 -5.15 -25.05
N VAL A 415 -3.34 -4.98 -26.17
CA VAL A 415 -3.60 -3.69 -26.83
C VAL A 415 -5.10 -3.48 -27.05
N LYS A 416 -5.84 -4.54 -27.41
CA LYS A 416 -7.27 -4.50 -27.67
C LYS A 416 -8.05 -5.23 -26.58
N ASN A 417 -9.32 -4.88 -26.42
CA ASN A 417 -10.23 -5.57 -25.48
C ASN A 417 -10.50 -7.03 -25.85
N THR A 418 -10.22 -7.43 -27.09
CA THR A 418 -10.31 -8.80 -27.57
C THR A 418 -9.10 -9.66 -27.22
N ASP A 419 -7.98 -9.05 -26.80
CA ASP A 419 -6.77 -9.80 -26.47
C ASP A 419 -6.93 -10.49 -25.10
N ASP A 420 -6.46 -11.73 -24.98
CA ASP A 420 -6.47 -12.45 -23.71
C ASP A 420 -5.04 -12.71 -23.20
N TRP A 421 -4.89 -12.67 -21.88
CA TRP A 421 -3.66 -12.96 -21.15
C TRP A 421 -3.72 -14.26 -20.35
N ARG A 422 -4.91 -14.83 -20.14
CA ARG A 422 -5.15 -15.96 -19.21
C ARG A 422 -4.37 -17.22 -19.59
N GLU A 423 -4.23 -17.48 -20.89
CA GLU A 423 -3.50 -18.63 -21.44
C GLU A 423 -2.02 -18.31 -21.75
N LYS A 424 -1.62 -17.04 -21.64
CA LYS A 424 -0.26 -16.63 -21.95
C LYS A 424 0.74 -17.15 -20.91
N ALA A 425 1.97 -17.32 -21.37
CA ALA A 425 3.10 -17.57 -20.48
C ALA A 425 3.24 -16.42 -19.48
N TYR A 426 3.87 -16.72 -18.34
CA TYR A 426 4.15 -15.75 -17.26
C TYR A 426 2.97 -15.41 -16.34
N ASN A 427 1.86 -16.14 -16.42
CA ASN A 427 0.76 -16.02 -15.47
C ASN A 427 1.25 -16.22 -14.01
N LEU A 428 0.92 -15.28 -13.11
CA LEU A 428 1.42 -15.29 -11.74
C LEU A 428 0.61 -16.21 -10.82
N PRO A 429 1.27 -16.94 -9.90
CA PRO A 429 0.58 -17.79 -8.94
C PRO A 429 -0.09 -16.99 -7.83
N PHE A 430 -0.84 -17.69 -6.99
CA PHE A 430 -1.42 -17.16 -5.77
C PHE A 430 -0.37 -16.48 -4.87
N SER A 431 -0.71 -15.29 -4.36
CA SER A 431 0.13 -14.53 -3.42
C SER A 431 -0.38 -14.72 -2.00
N LYS A 432 0.52 -14.98 -1.05
CA LYS A 432 0.16 -15.07 0.38
C LYS A 432 -0.38 -13.75 0.95
N THR A 433 -0.01 -12.62 0.36
CA THR A 433 -0.54 -11.30 0.74
C THR A 433 -2.06 -11.21 0.56
N THR A 434 -2.63 -12.01 -0.35
CA THR A 434 -4.06 -12.11 -0.60
C THR A 434 -4.84 -12.59 0.63
N LEU A 435 -4.25 -13.44 1.48
CA LEU A 435 -4.88 -13.87 2.73
C LEU A 435 -4.99 -12.72 3.73
N LEU A 436 -3.99 -11.82 3.75
CA LEU A 436 -4.03 -10.64 4.61
C LEU A 436 -5.04 -9.61 4.08
N GLU A 437 -5.12 -9.43 2.77
CA GLU A 437 -6.17 -8.61 2.13
C GLU A 437 -7.57 -9.15 2.49
N LEU A 438 -7.78 -10.47 2.45
CA LEU A 438 -9.04 -11.09 2.88
C LEU A 438 -9.32 -10.88 4.37
N PHE A 439 -8.31 -11.01 5.24
CA PHE A 439 -8.44 -10.73 6.67
C PHE A 439 -8.93 -9.31 6.93
N PHE A 440 -8.31 -8.29 6.30
CA PHE A 440 -8.75 -6.91 6.43
C PHE A 440 -10.16 -6.68 5.85
N GLY A 441 -10.52 -7.40 4.79
CA GLY A 441 -11.89 -7.40 4.27
C GLY A 441 -12.92 -7.94 5.27
N ILE A 442 -12.64 -9.08 5.91
CA ILE A 442 -13.54 -9.67 6.94
C ILE A 442 -13.61 -8.78 8.17
N TYR A 443 -12.47 -8.27 8.64
CA TYR A 443 -12.41 -7.29 9.73
C TYR A 443 -13.24 -6.04 9.41
N GLY A 444 -13.19 -5.58 8.16
CA GLY A 444 -14.00 -4.47 7.67
C GLY A 444 -15.51 -4.71 7.71
N ILE A 445 -15.95 -5.94 7.46
CA ILE A 445 -17.38 -6.32 7.60
C ILE A 445 -17.79 -6.24 9.08
N MET A 446 -16.97 -6.78 9.98
CA MET A 446 -17.18 -6.69 11.42
C MET A 446 -17.21 -5.23 11.89
N ALA A 447 -16.30 -4.40 11.39
CA ALA A 447 -16.25 -2.96 11.67
C ALA A 447 -17.54 -2.21 11.27
N ILE A 448 -18.14 -2.57 10.12
CA ILE A 448 -19.43 -2.00 9.69
C ILE A 448 -20.54 -2.38 10.68
N LEU A 449 -20.57 -3.64 11.10
CA LEU A 449 -21.55 -4.11 12.10
C LEU A 449 -21.36 -3.35 13.42
N ILE A 450 -20.13 -3.22 13.90
CA ILE A 450 -19.81 -2.44 15.11
C ILE A 450 -20.29 -1.00 14.97
N ALA A 451 -20.00 -0.32 13.85
CA ALA A 451 -20.44 1.05 13.63
C ALA A 451 -21.97 1.19 13.64
N PHE A 452 -22.69 0.20 13.10
CA PHE A 452 -24.15 0.15 13.10
C PHE A 452 -24.70 -0.04 14.53
N TYR A 453 -24.23 -1.05 15.26
CA TYR A 453 -24.71 -1.36 16.61
C TYR A 453 -24.31 -0.31 17.65
N SER A 454 -23.15 0.34 17.46
CA SER A 454 -22.68 1.44 18.33
C SER A 454 -23.36 2.79 18.01
N ARG A 455 -24.48 2.79 17.25
CA ARG A 455 -25.25 3.98 16.83
C ARG A 455 -24.41 5.08 16.17
N ASN A 456 -23.36 4.68 15.44
CA ASN A 456 -22.43 5.56 14.74
C ASN A 456 -22.43 5.31 13.21
N PRO A 457 -23.60 5.37 12.54
CA PRO A 457 -23.73 4.95 11.14
C PRO A 457 -22.96 5.84 10.15
N ILE A 458 -22.57 7.06 10.54
CA ILE A 458 -21.85 7.98 9.67
C ILE A 458 -20.44 7.48 9.29
N TRP A 459 -19.86 6.56 10.06
CA TRP A 459 -18.57 5.95 9.73
C TRP A 459 -18.70 4.78 8.75
N ILE A 460 -19.91 4.23 8.56
CA ILE A 460 -20.15 3.08 7.68
C ILE A 460 -19.65 3.34 6.25
N PRO A 461 -19.93 4.48 5.59
CA PRO A 461 -19.44 4.72 4.22
C PRO A 461 -17.91 4.69 4.11
N ILE A 462 -17.19 5.25 5.10
CA ILE A 462 -15.72 5.31 5.10
C ILE A 462 -15.14 3.90 5.28
N ILE A 463 -15.68 3.13 6.24
CA ILE A 463 -15.27 1.74 6.48
C ILE A 463 -15.59 0.88 5.25
N ALA A 464 -16.80 1.00 4.70
CA ALA A 464 -17.26 0.24 3.55
C ALA A 464 -16.38 0.44 2.32
N LEU A 465 -15.95 1.67 2.03
CA LEU A 465 -15.04 1.92 0.91
C LEU A 465 -13.72 1.16 1.04
N GLN A 466 -13.10 1.16 2.23
CA GLN A 466 -11.86 0.41 2.47
C GLN A 466 -12.09 -1.10 2.42
N THR A 467 -13.17 -1.57 3.05
CA THR A 467 -13.59 -2.98 3.02
C THR A 467 -13.79 -3.49 1.59
N MET A 468 -14.51 -2.73 0.75
CA MET A 468 -14.68 -3.04 -0.67
C MET A 468 -13.34 -3.09 -1.40
N GLY A 469 -12.42 -2.16 -1.12
CA GLY A 469 -11.06 -2.19 -1.67
C GLY A 469 -10.31 -3.49 -1.36
N PHE A 470 -10.28 -3.91 -0.09
CA PHE A 470 -9.61 -5.13 0.34
C PHE A 470 -10.24 -6.39 -0.29
N LEU A 471 -11.57 -6.47 -0.28
CA LEU A 471 -12.29 -7.59 -0.90
C LEU A 471 -12.11 -7.60 -2.42
N TYR A 472 -12.11 -6.45 -3.08
CA TYR A 472 -11.89 -6.35 -4.53
C TYR A 472 -10.53 -6.89 -4.94
N ILE A 473 -9.46 -6.47 -4.25
CA ILE A 473 -8.11 -6.97 -4.53
C ILE A 473 -8.01 -8.46 -4.20
N ALA A 474 -8.58 -8.91 -3.09
CA ALA A 474 -8.58 -10.32 -2.73
C ALA A 474 -9.28 -11.18 -3.79
N CYS A 475 -10.51 -10.81 -4.17
CA CYS A 475 -11.32 -11.48 -5.19
C CYS A 475 -10.62 -11.53 -6.54
N LEU A 476 -10.07 -10.41 -7.03
CA LEU A 476 -9.33 -10.40 -8.29
C LEU A 476 -8.05 -11.22 -8.20
N SER A 477 -7.34 -11.19 -7.07
CA SER A 477 -6.14 -12.01 -6.87
C SER A 477 -6.47 -13.50 -6.90
N PHE A 478 -7.58 -13.93 -6.30
CA PHE A 478 -8.07 -15.32 -6.41
C PHE A 478 -8.50 -15.65 -7.83
N SER A 479 -9.36 -14.83 -8.45
CA SER A 479 -9.90 -15.08 -9.78
C SER A 479 -8.78 -15.20 -10.83
N HIS A 480 -7.82 -14.28 -10.80
CA HIS A 480 -6.71 -14.22 -11.76
C HIS A 480 -5.66 -15.31 -11.59
N THR A 481 -5.64 -16.04 -10.47
CA THR A 481 -4.62 -17.07 -10.18
C THR A 481 -5.11 -18.49 -10.46
N ARG A 482 -6.38 -18.64 -10.87
CA ARG A 482 -6.99 -19.92 -11.25
C ARG A 482 -6.51 -20.45 -12.61
N PHE A 483 -5.92 -19.58 -13.44
CA PHE A 483 -5.51 -19.93 -14.79
C PHE A 483 -4.16 -20.67 -14.80
N LYS A 484 -4.08 -21.78 -15.56
CA LYS A 484 -2.87 -22.60 -15.66
C LYS A 484 -1.73 -21.81 -16.33
N ARG A 485 -0.51 -22.00 -15.83
CA ARG A 485 0.69 -21.40 -16.39
C ARG A 485 1.04 -22.13 -17.70
N GLY A 486 0.96 -21.45 -18.85
CA GLY A 486 1.43 -22.00 -20.12
C GLY A 486 2.92 -22.37 -20.04
N ASN A 487 3.29 -23.53 -20.62
CA ASN A 487 4.67 -24.01 -20.65
C ASN A 487 5.56 -22.99 -21.38
N SER A 488 6.50 -22.41 -20.64
CA SER A 488 7.57 -21.54 -21.17
C SER A 488 8.92 -21.87 -20.56
N LYS A 489 9.00 -22.97 -19.81
CA LYS A 489 10.26 -23.49 -19.27
C LYS A 489 10.77 -24.56 -20.24
N MET A 490 12.09 -24.61 -20.42
CA MET A 490 12.74 -25.86 -20.80
C MET A 490 12.31 -26.94 -19.81
N ASP A 491 12.05 -28.15 -20.31
CA ASP A 491 11.54 -29.28 -19.53
C ASP A 491 12.48 -29.58 -18.35
N TYR A 492 12.14 -29.03 -17.17
CA TYR A 492 12.93 -29.18 -15.96
C TYR A 492 12.26 -30.23 -15.08
N THR A 493 12.91 -31.38 -14.94
CA THR A 493 12.45 -32.47 -14.08
C THR A 493 12.81 -32.14 -12.63
N LYS A 494 11.81 -31.88 -11.78
CA LYS A 494 12.05 -31.58 -10.37
C LYS A 494 12.89 -32.66 -9.71
N THR A 495 13.95 -32.26 -9.00
CA THR A 495 14.82 -33.18 -8.24
C THR A 495 14.04 -33.83 -7.09
N LYS A 496 14.56 -34.95 -6.56
CA LYS A 496 13.98 -35.64 -5.39
C LYS A 496 13.88 -34.70 -4.18
N GLU A 497 14.83 -33.78 -4.05
CA GLU A 497 14.92 -32.79 -2.98
C GLU A 497 13.86 -31.70 -3.12
N GLU A 498 13.61 -31.19 -4.34
CA GLU A 498 12.52 -30.25 -4.59
C GLU A 498 11.14 -30.86 -4.35
N LYS A 499 10.94 -32.14 -4.71
CA LYS A 499 9.70 -32.88 -4.39
C LYS A 499 9.51 -33.00 -2.87
N MET A 500 10.56 -33.35 -2.16
CA MET A 500 10.53 -33.44 -0.69
C MET A 500 10.29 -32.08 -0.04
N ALA A 501 10.86 -31.00 -0.59
CA ALA A 501 10.63 -29.63 -0.14
C ALA A 501 9.19 -29.18 -0.34
N ASP A 502 8.55 -29.56 -1.46
CA ASP A 502 7.15 -29.25 -1.75
C ASP A 502 6.21 -30.00 -0.78
N ILE A 503 6.51 -31.26 -0.46
CA ILE A 503 5.78 -32.02 0.57
C ILE A 503 5.93 -31.36 1.95
N LEU A 504 7.15 -30.99 2.32
CA LEU A 504 7.44 -30.33 3.59
C LEU A 504 6.75 -28.95 3.68
N HIS A 505 6.64 -28.24 2.55
CA HIS A 505 5.90 -26.99 2.44
C HIS A 505 4.40 -27.21 2.66
N LYS A 506 3.82 -28.23 2.01
CA LYS A 506 2.40 -28.59 2.18
C LYS A 506 2.09 -28.98 3.62
N LEU A 507 2.91 -29.84 4.23
CA LEU A 507 2.77 -30.23 5.63
C LEU A 507 2.87 -29.03 6.57
N ALA A 508 3.80 -28.11 6.32
CA ALA A 508 3.91 -26.91 7.13
C ALA A 508 2.73 -25.94 6.94
N VAL A 509 2.16 -25.85 5.74
CA VAL A 509 0.92 -25.08 5.51
C VAL A 509 -0.25 -25.70 6.30
N VAL A 510 -0.38 -27.03 6.29
CA VAL A 510 -1.37 -27.74 7.12
C VAL A 510 -1.13 -27.48 8.61
N GLY A 511 0.12 -27.54 9.07
CA GLY A 511 0.49 -27.21 10.44
C GLY A 511 0.14 -25.77 10.83
N ILE A 512 0.39 -24.79 9.94
CA ILE A 512 0.01 -23.40 10.15
C ILE A 512 -1.52 -23.27 10.25
N MET A 513 -2.27 -23.95 9.38
CA MET A 513 -3.74 -23.94 9.45
C MET A 513 -4.24 -24.52 10.78
N ALA A 514 -3.64 -25.61 11.27
CA ALA A 514 -3.98 -26.17 12.58
C ALA A 514 -3.67 -25.19 13.72
N VAL A 515 -2.52 -24.50 13.68
CA VAL A 515 -2.17 -23.44 14.64
C VAL A 515 -3.15 -22.26 14.57
N ILE A 516 -3.62 -21.89 13.37
CA ILE A 516 -4.62 -20.83 13.19
C ILE A 516 -5.96 -21.24 13.82
N CYS A 517 -6.45 -22.44 13.51
CA CYS A 517 -7.69 -22.97 14.09
C CYS A 517 -7.61 -23.08 15.62
N PHE A 518 -6.46 -23.53 16.15
CA PHE A 518 -6.22 -23.58 17.59
C PHE A 518 -6.26 -22.18 18.22
N GLY A 519 -5.63 -21.18 17.59
CA GLY A 519 -5.69 -19.80 18.07
C GLY A 519 -7.11 -19.21 18.06
N ALA A 520 -7.90 -19.51 17.02
CA ALA A 520 -9.31 -19.10 16.96
C ALA A 520 -10.15 -19.77 18.07
N TYR A 521 -9.92 -21.06 18.32
CA TYR A 521 -10.56 -21.77 19.42
C TYR A 521 -10.17 -21.16 20.77
N MET A 522 -8.88 -20.91 21.00
CA MET A 522 -8.38 -20.28 22.24
C MET A 522 -8.95 -18.87 22.45
N ALA A 523 -9.07 -18.08 21.39
CA ALA A 523 -9.69 -16.75 21.45
C ALA A 523 -11.18 -16.85 21.81
N TYR A 524 -11.90 -17.83 21.25
CA TYR A 524 -13.29 -18.08 21.60
C TYR A 524 -13.43 -18.51 23.06
N THR A 525 -12.58 -19.43 23.55
CA THR A 525 -12.61 -19.85 24.96
C THR A 525 -12.22 -18.71 25.90
N GLY A 526 -11.24 -17.87 25.53
CA GLY A 526 -10.87 -16.69 26.30
C GLY A 526 -12.03 -15.69 26.39
N TYR A 527 -12.72 -15.43 25.28
CA TYR A 527 -13.94 -14.61 25.30
C TYR A 527 -15.02 -15.21 26.21
N GLN A 528 -15.31 -16.50 26.09
CA GLN A 528 -16.35 -17.18 26.89
C GLN A 528 -16.07 -17.14 28.40
N ASN A 529 -14.81 -17.25 28.80
CA ASN A 529 -14.42 -17.34 30.21
C ASN A 529 -14.11 -15.97 30.83
N ASP A 530 -13.49 -15.06 30.09
CA ASP A 530 -12.93 -13.82 30.65
C ASP A 530 -13.81 -12.60 30.36
N VAL A 531 -14.48 -12.55 29.21
CA VAL A 531 -15.19 -11.36 28.74
C VAL A 531 -16.70 -11.52 28.82
N TYR A 532 -17.23 -12.62 28.32
CA TYR A 532 -18.67 -12.86 28.25
C TYR A 532 -19.39 -12.78 29.61
N PRO A 533 -18.79 -13.22 30.74
CA PRO A 533 -19.40 -13.01 32.07
C PRO A 533 -19.54 -11.52 32.45
N MET A 534 -18.63 -10.66 31.96
CA MET A 534 -18.71 -9.20 32.15
C MET A 534 -19.86 -8.61 31.33
N ASP A 535 -19.99 -9.02 30.07
CA ASP A 535 -21.09 -8.58 29.19
C ASP A 535 -22.46 -9.02 29.75
N LEU A 536 -22.55 -10.24 30.28
CA LEU A 536 -23.75 -10.72 30.99
C LEU A 536 -24.03 -9.87 32.23
N SER A 537 -23.01 -9.53 33.01
CA SER A 537 -23.16 -8.72 34.21
C SER A 537 -23.67 -7.30 33.90
N ILE A 538 -23.21 -6.69 32.81
CA ILE A 538 -23.71 -5.41 32.31
C ILE A 538 -25.22 -5.51 32.00
N GLY A 539 -25.66 -6.58 31.33
CA GLY A 539 -27.08 -6.80 31.05
C GLY A 539 -27.93 -7.13 32.29
N LEU A 540 -27.33 -7.74 33.32
CA LEU A 540 -27.98 -7.95 34.61
C LEU A 540 -28.17 -6.62 35.38
N PHE A 541 -27.23 -5.67 35.27
CA PHE A 541 -27.44 -4.33 35.83
C PHE A 541 -28.60 -3.59 35.16
N ASP A 542 -28.78 -3.70 33.85
CA ASP A 542 -29.96 -3.15 33.16
C ASP A 542 -31.26 -3.72 33.76
N ARG A 543 -31.27 -5.03 34.05
CA ARG A 543 -32.42 -5.69 34.69
C ARG A 543 -32.63 -5.21 36.13
N ILE A 544 -31.56 -5.02 36.91
CA ILE A 544 -31.64 -4.48 38.28
C ILE A 544 -32.24 -3.07 38.26
N MET A 545 -31.76 -2.19 37.37
CA MET A 545 -32.24 -0.81 37.27
C MET A 545 -33.72 -0.72 36.86
N ALA A 546 -34.21 -1.69 36.07
CA ALA A 546 -35.61 -1.78 35.64
C ALA A 546 -36.53 -2.53 36.63
N SER A 547 -35.97 -3.26 37.59
CA SER A 547 -36.74 -4.10 38.51
C SER A 547 -37.33 -3.30 39.66
N SER A 548 -38.57 -3.62 40.03
CA SER A 548 -39.23 -3.13 41.25
C SER A 548 -39.32 -4.20 42.35
N GLU A 549 -38.71 -5.36 42.13
CA GLU A 549 -38.77 -6.51 43.04
C GLU A 549 -37.41 -6.80 43.69
N PRO A 550 -37.28 -6.59 45.02
CA PRO A 550 -36.01 -6.79 45.75
C PRO A 550 -35.44 -8.21 45.63
N LYS A 551 -36.28 -9.25 45.56
CA LYS A 551 -35.83 -10.64 45.41
C LYS A 551 -35.13 -10.89 44.08
N THR A 552 -35.66 -10.31 42.99
CA THR A 552 -35.06 -10.38 41.66
C THR A 552 -33.73 -9.65 41.65
N ILE A 553 -33.68 -8.45 42.24
CA ILE A 553 -32.44 -7.67 42.40
C ILE A 553 -31.35 -8.46 43.15
N MET A 554 -31.69 -9.07 44.29
CA MET A 554 -30.75 -9.88 45.06
C MET A 554 -30.23 -11.09 44.27
N THR A 555 -31.10 -11.74 43.49
CA THR A 555 -30.71 -12.88 42.64
C THR A 555 -29.71 -12.42 41.57
N ASP A 556 -29.95 -11.26 40.97
CA ASP A 556 -29.12 -10.69 39.91
C ASP A 556 -27.76 -10.26 40.47
N ILE A 557 -27.73 -9.58 41.61
CA ILE A 557 -26.49 -9.20 42.31
C ILE A 557 -25.65 -10.44 42.63
N ASN A 558 -26.25 -11.50 43.18
CA ASN A 558 -25.53 -12.74 43.47
C ASN A 558 -25.00 -13.43 42.20
N THR A 559 -25.74 -13.36 41.09
CA THR A 559 -25.30 -13.89 39.80
C THR A 559 -24.10 -13.10 39.28
N ILE A 560 -24.15 -11.77 39.34
CA ILE A 560 -23.04 -10.88 38.96
C ILE A 560 -21.79 -11.19 39.80
N LYS A 561 -21.94 -11.30 41.13
CA LYS A 561 -20.82 -11.66 42.02
C LYS A 561 -20.15 -12.98 41.64
N GLY A 562 -20.93 -13.96 41.17
CA GLY A 562 -20.42 -15.25 40.70
C GLY A 562 -19.69 -15.19 39.35
N TYR A 563 -19.98 -14.18 38.52
CA TYR A 563 -19.30 -13.94 37.25
C TYR A 563 -17.99 -13.16 37.40
N LEU A 564 -17.88 -12.33 38.44
CA LEU A 564 -16.70 -11.51 38.66
C LEU A 564 -15.61 -12.24 39.47
N PRO A 565 -14.33 -12.05 39.13
CA PRO A 565 -13.23 -12.40 40.01
C PRO A 565 -13.39 -11.80 41.41
N ALA A 566 -12.87 -12.49 42.43
CA ALA A 566 -12.90 -11.99 43.81
C ALA A 566 -11.87 -10.88 44.06
N GLU A 567 -10.77 -10.87 43.30
CA GLU A 567 -9.67 -9.94 43.45
C GLU A 567 -8.98 -9.65 42.11
N GLY A 568 -8.16 -8.58 42.10
CA GLY A 568 -7.35 -8.19 40.95
C GLY A 568 -7.86 -6.95 40.21
N ASN A 569 -7.07 -6.50 39.25
CA ASN A 569 -7.41 -5.39 38.38
C ASN A 569 -7.07 -5.76 36.93
N PRO A 570 -8.03 -5.71 36.00
CA PRO A 570 -7.79 -6.06 34.60
C PRO A 570 -6.92 -5.02 33.87
N VAL A 571 -6.84 -3.79 34.39
CA VAL A 571 -6.01 -2.71 33.87
C VAL A 571 -4.60 -2.80 34.47
N TRP A 572 -3.70 -3.50 33.79
CA TRP A 572 -2.38 -3.79 34.33
C TRP A 572 -1.34 -2.66 34.19
N ILE A 573 -1.42 -1.84 33.14
CA ILE A 573 -0.43 -0.76 32.89
C ILE A 573 -0.70 0.45 33.81
N PHE A 574 -1.97 0.74 34.08
CA PHE A 574 -2.41 1.87 34.90
C PHE A 574 -3.69 1.49 35.68
N PRO A 575 -3.59 0.63 36.71
CA PRO A 575 -4.77 0.17 37.45
C PRO A 575 -5.53 1.36 38.03
N THR A 576 -6.84 1.41 37.78
CA THR A 576 -7.72 2.41 38.38
C THR A 576 -8.54 1.78 39.50
N ASP A 577 -8.89 2.59 40.47
CA ASP A 577 -9.78 2.18 41.56
C ASP A 577 -11.17 1.72 41.06
N THR A 578 -11.62 2.28 39.93
CA THR A 578 -12.90 1.97 39.28
C THR A 578 -12.92 0.62 38.57
N THR A 579 -11.77 0.00 38.31
CA THR A 579 -11.67 -1.30 37.62
C THR A 579 -11.24 -2.42 38.57
N ASN A 580 -11.10 -2.12 39.86
CA ASN A 580 -10.63 -3.08 40.85
C ASN A 580 -11.76 -4.03 41.28
N PHE A 581 -11.61 -5.33 41.00
CA PHE A 581 -12.61 -6.35 41.31
C PHE A 581 -12.93 -6.44 42.80
N THR A 582 -11.94 -6.26 43.68
CA THR A 582 -12.17 -6.30 45.13
C THR A 582 -13.11 -5.17 45.59
N ARG A 583 -13.00 -3.99 44.98
CA ARG A 583 -13.90 -2.87 45.30
C ARG A 583 -15.29 -3.07 44.72
N ILE A 584 -15.37 -3.55 43.48
CA ILE A 584 -16.65 -3.86 42.84
C ILE A 584 -17.40 -4.94 43.62
N GLN A 585 -16.70 -5.99 44.09
CA GLN A 585 -17.29 -7.03 44.95
C GLN A 585 -17.79 -6.44 46.27
N ALA A 586 -17.03 -5.55 46.91
CA ALA A 586 -17.46 -4.88 48.13
C ALA A 586 -18.69 -3.97 47.92
N ASP A 587 -18.76 -3.26 46.78
CA ASP A 587 -19.93 -2.43 46.44
C ASP A 587 -21.17 -3.29 46.15
N LEU A 588 -20.99 -4.45 45.50
CA LEU A 588 -22.06 -5.45 45.31
C LEU A 588 -22.56 -6.02 46.64
N ASP A 589 -21.67 -6.26 47.63
CA ASP A 589 -22.06 -6.68 48.98
C ASP A 589 -22.90 -5.63 49.69
N VAL A 590 -22.52 -4.36 49.57
CA VAL A 590 -23.31 -3.25 50.11
C VAL A 590 -24.68 -3.18 49.45
N MET A 591 -24.75 -3.33 48.13
CA MET A 591 -26.02 -3.35 47.39
C MET A 591 -26.89 -4.54 47.79
N LEU A 592 -26.32 -5.72 47.99
CA LEU A 592 -27.03 -6.91 48.43
C LEU A 592 -27.69 -6.68 49.79
N ALA A 593 -26.93 -6.13 50.75
CA ALA A 593 -27.43 -5.81 52.08
C ALA A 593 -28.52 -4.71 52.04
N SER A 594 -28.40 -3.74 51.14
CA SER A 594 -29.45 -2.74 50.91
C SER A 594 -30.73 -3.37 50.36
N ALA A 595 -30.62 -4.22 49.34
CA ALA A 595 -31.76 -4.92 48.74
C ALA A 595 -32.49 -5.83 49.76
N GLU A 596 -31.74 -6.52 50.62
CA GLU A 596 -32.30 -7.34 51.71
C GLU A 596 -33.11 -6.48 52.69
N LYS A 597 -32.56 -5.34 53.13
CA LYS A 597 -33.28 -4.40 54.00
C LYS A 597 -34.54 -3.85 53.35
N ILE A 598 -34.47 -3.47 52.07
CA ILE A 598 -35.63 -2.96 51.31
C ILE A 598 -36.74 -4.01 51.23
N SER A 599 -36.37 -5.29 51.12
CA SER A 599 -37.35 -6.39 51.02
C SER A 599 -38.24 -6.55 52.26
N ALA A 600 -37.77 -6.06 53.42
CA ALA A 600 -38.49 -6.11 54.69
C ALA A 600 -39.40 -4.89 54.92
N VAL A 601 -39.36 -3.89 54.04
CA VAL A 601 -40.09 -2.62 54.19
C VAL A 601 -41.35 -2.61 53.30
N PRO A 602 -42.49 -2.03 53.76
CA PRO A 602 -43.70 -1.90 52.94
C PRO A 602 -43.46 -1.13 51.64
N ARG A 603 -44.01 -1.64 50.53
CA ARG A 603 -43.81 -1.11 49.17
C ARG A 603 -44.34 0.30 48.95
N ASP A 604 -45.31 0.72 49.75
CA ASP A 604 -45.94 2.04 49.74
C ASP A 604 -45.20 3.08 50.59
N SER A 605 -44.12 2.69 51.26
CA SER A 605 -43.33 3.60 52.09
C SER A 605 -42.32 4.42 51.28
N SER A 606 -42.04 5.64 51.77
CA SER A 606 -40.95 6.47 51.23
C SER A 606 -39.58 5.80 51.35
N ALA A 607 -39.37 5.00 52.39
CA ALA A 607 -38.15 4.25 52.61
C ALA A 607 -37.92 3.19 51.52
N PHE A 608 -38.97 2.50 51.07
CA PHE A 608 -38.88 1.54 49.96
C PHE A 608 -38.46 2.25 48.66
N HIS A 609 -39.14 3.33 48.28
CA HIS A 609 -38.82 4.07 47.05
C HIS A 609 -37.41 4.68 47.07
N THR A 610 -36.99 5.23 48.22
CA THR A 610 -35.63 5.79 48.39
C THR A 610 -34.57 4.71 48.27
N GLY A 611 -34.78 3.55 48.90
CA GLY A 611 -33.85 2.42 48.81
C GLY A 611 -33.75 1.85 47.40
N MET A 612 -34.87 1.70 46.70
CA MET A 612 -34.87 1.25 45.29
C MET A 612 -34.13 2.23 44.38
N MET A 613 -34.26 3.54 44.63
CA MET A 613 -33.53 4.56 43.89
C MET A 613 -32.01 4.50 44.15
N ASP A 614 -31.58 4.30 45.40
CA ASP A 614 -30.15 4.12 45.74
C ASP A 614 -29.55 2.88 45.06
N VAL A 615 -30.26 1.75 45.09
CA VAL A 615 -29.83 0.52 44.38
C VAL A 615 -29.71 0.76 42.88
N SER A 616 -30.67 1.46 42.27
CA SER A 616 -30.65 1.77 40.84
C SER A 616 -29.45 2.67 40.48
N LEU A 617 -29.22 3.75 41.24
CA LEU A 617 -28.09 4.66 41.02
C LEU A 617 -26.72 3.96 41.21
N ARG A 618 -26.59 3.09 42.20
CA ARG A 618 -25.36 2.30 42.40
C ARG A 618 -25.13 1.30 41.26
N SER A 619 -26.21 0.69 40.77
CA SER A 619 -26.16 -0.21 39.61
C SER A 619 -25.64 0.50 38.37
N GLU A 620 -26.08 1.74 38.13
CA GLU A 620 -25.60 2.57 37.02
C GLU A 620 -24.08 2.82 37.12
N ILE A 621 -23.58 3.19 38.31
CA ILE A 621 -22.15 3.41 38.54
C ILE A 621 -21.34 2.13 38.32
N LEU A 622 -21.79 0.99 38.86
CA LEU A 622 -21.08 -0.28 38.70
C LEU A 622 -21.14 -0.79 37.25
N GLN A 623 -22.24 -0.53 36.54
CA GLN A 623 -22.37 -0.85 35.13
C GLN A 623 -21.35 -0.04 34.31
N GLU A 624 -21.19 1.27 34.55
CA GLU A 624 -20.16 2.09 33.91
C GLU A 624 -18.74 1.55 34.18
N GLN A 625 -18.46 1.20 35.45
CA GLN A 625 -17.17 0.60 35.84
C GLN A 625 -16.88 -0.72 35.11
N MET A 626 -17.91 -1.55 34.91
CA MET A 626 -17.79 -2.78 34.11
C MET A 626 -17.54 -2.49 32.64
N MET A 627 -18.29 -1.57 32.03
CA MET A 627 -18.05 -1.19 30.63
C MET A 627 -16.62 -0.66 30.43
N ASP A 628 -16.09 0.08 31.40
CA ASP A 628 -14.72 0.59 31.38
C ASP A 628 -13.67 -0.53 31.44
N MET A 629 -13.96 -1.64 32.11
CA MET A 629 -13.01 -2.76 32.26
C MET A 629 -12.99 -3.72 31.07
N VAL A 630 -14.12 -3.90 30.37
CA VAL A 630 -14.30 -4.91 29.31
C VAL A 630 -13.19 -4.85 28.24
N PRO A 631 -12.77 -3.69 27.70
CA PRO A 631 -11.68 -3.63 26.72
C PRO A 631 -10.35 -4.23 27.22
N TYR A 632 -10.09 -4.16 28.53
CA TYR A 632 -8.86 -4.69 29.13
C TYR A 632 -8.92 -6.20 29.35
N MET A 633 -10.12 -6.77 29.50
CA MET A 633 -10.30 -8.22 29.53
C MET A 633 -9.92 -8.84 28.17
N TYR A 634 -10.24 -8.16 27.05
CA TYR A 634 -9.76 -8.56 25.73
C TYR A 634 -8.23 -8.47 25.59
N ALA A 635 -7.62 -7.41 26.13
CA ALA A 635 -6.17 -7.14 26.04
C ALA A 635 -5.41 -7.49 27.33
N SER A 636 -5.80 -8.57 28.01
CA SER A 636 -5.13 -9.01 29.24
C SER A 636 -3.67 -9.39 28.97
N VAL A 637 -2.79 -9.32 29.98
CA VAL A 637 -1.38 -9.72 29.85
C VAL A 637 -1.25 -11.15 29.31
N SER A 638 -2.11 -12.05 29.79
CA SER A 638 -2.18 -13.43 29.32
C SER A 638 -2.51 -13.51 27.83
N ASN A 639 -3.54 -12.78 27.38
CA ASN A 639 -3.94 -12.75 25.97
C ASN A 639 -2.89 -12.11 25.07
N ILE A 640 -2.24 -11.04 25.53
CA ILE A 640 -1.13 -10.38 24.79
C ILE A 640 0.07 -11.33 24.68
N LEU A 641 0.47 -11.99 25.77
CA LEU A 641 1.58 -12.95 25.75
C LEU A 641 1.25 -14.15 24.86
N PHE A 642 0.05 -14.70 24.99
CA PHE A 642 -0.40 -15.81 24.16
C PHE A 642 -0.43 -15.43 22.68
N ALA A 643 -1.01 -14.28 22.33
CA ALA A 643 -1.03 -13.77 20.96
C ALA A 643 0.39 -13.52 20.44
N SER A 644 1.28 -12.97 21.27
CA SER A 644 2.68 -12.72 20.89
C SER A 644 3.45 -14.01 20.63
N ILE A 645 3.31 -15.02 21.50
CA ILE A 645 3.90 -16.35 21.32
C ILE A 645 3.33 -17.01 20.07
N TRP A 646 2.02 -16.95 19.88
CA TRP A 646 1.33 -17.52 18.73
C TRP A 646 1.80 -16.90 17.41
N ILE A 647 1.89 -15.56 17.35
CA ILE A 647 2.46 -14.82 16.22
C ILE A 647 3.94 -15.21 16.01
N ALA A 648 4.74 -15.31 17.08
CA ALA A 648 6.14 -15.70 17.00
C ALA A 648 6.32 -17.12 16.46
N VAL A 649 5.48 -18.07 16.86
CA VAL A 649 5.47 -19.45 16.33
C VAL A 649 5.15 -19.46 14.85
N ILE A 650 4.11 -18.73 14.42
CA ILE A 650 3.74 -18.62 13.00
C ILE A 650 4.90 -18.00 12.19
N ILE A 651 5.47 -16.90 12.67
CA ILE A 651 6.62 -16.24 12.04
C ILE A 651 7.83 -17.19 11.99
N GLY A 652 8.10 -17.92 13.07
CA GLY A 652 9.18 -18.89 13.18
C GLY A 652 9.05 -20.01 12.14
N ILE A 653 7.86 -20.60 12.00
CA ILE A 653 7.57 -21.60 10.96
C ILE A 653 7.82 -21.00 9.57
N PHE A 654 7.33 -19.79 9.30
CA PHE A 654 7.59 -19.13 8.01
C PHE A 654 9.07 -18.84 7.76
N ALA A 655 9.82 -18.45 8.80
CA ALA A 655 11.25 -18.20 8.72
C ALA A 655 12.03 -19.48 8.41
N ILE A 656 11.70 -20.60 9.08
CA ILE A 656 12.29 -21.92 8.81
C ILE A 656 12.00 -22.37 7.38
N LEU A 657 10.74 -22.27 6.94
CA LEU A 657 10.36 -22.61 5.56
C LEU A 657 11.10 -21.77 4.53
N LYS A 658 11.25 -20.48 4.79
CA LYS A 658 11.97 -19.57 3.90
C LYS A 658 13.46 -19.90 3.87
N ARG A 659 14.08 -20.15 5.03
CA ARG A 659 15.50 -20.49 5.13
C ARG A 659 15.81 -21.81 4.42
N LYS A 660 14.96 -22.82 4.58
CA LYS A 660 15.09 -24.11 3.88
C LYS A 660 14.88 -23.98 2.37
N LYS A 661 13.95 -23.13 1.93
CA LYS A 661 13.81 -22.81 0.50
C LYS A 661 15.06 -22.12 -0.07
N GLN A 662 15.60 -21.15 0.67
CA GLN A 662 16.82 -20.46 0.27
C GLN A 662 18.06 -21.37 0.27
N SER A 663 18.15 -22.34 1.20
CA SER A 663 19.26 -23.31 1.20
C SER A 663 19.17 -24.26 0.02
N LEU A 664 17.97 -24.67 -0.39
CA LEU A 664 17.76 -25.47 -1.60
C LEU A 664 18.11 -24.66 -2.86
N GLU A 665 17.63 -23.42 -2.97
CA GLU A 665 17.98 -22.51 -4.08
C GLU A 665 19.50 -22.20 -4.14
N ALA A 666 20.20 -22.25 -3.00
CA ALA A 666 21.65 -22.08 -2.94
C ALA A 666 22.41 -23.35 -3.31
N PHE A 667 21.88 -24.52 -2.94
CA PHE A 667 22.41 -25.84 -3.29
C PHE A 667 22.32 -26.08 -4.80
N ASP A 668 21.15 -25.81 -5.41
CA ASP A 668 20.94 -25.92 -6.87
C ASP A 668 21.94 -25.01 -7.64
N LYS A 669 22.21 -23.81 -7.12
CA LYS A 669 23.20 -22.88 -7.70
C LYS A 669 24.64 -23.30 -7.53
N SER A 670 24.98 -24.07 -6.49
CA SER A 670 26.35 -24.56 -6.26
C SER A 670 26.68 -25.81 -7.08
N GLU A 671 25.68 -26.62 -7.45
CA GLU A 671 25.88 -27.81 -8.27
C GLU A 671 25.73 -27.58 -9.79
N GLY A 672 25.44 -26.34 -10.22
CA GLY A 672 25.42 -26.00 -11.64
C GLY A 672 24.28 -26.65 -12.43
N VAL A 673 23.11 -26.85 -11.79
CA VAL A 673 21.86 -27.27 -12.44
C VAL A 673 21.03 -26.06 -12.87
#